data_AF-A0A7S3EGE9-F1
#
_entry.id   AF-A0A7S3EGE9-F1
#
_cell.length_a   1.000
_cell.length_b   1.000
_cell.length_c   1.000
_cell.angle_alpha   90.00
_cell.angle_beta   90.00
_cell.angle_gamma   90.00
#
_symmetry.space_group_name_H-M   'P 1'
#
loop_
_entity.id
_entity.type
_entity.pdbx_description
1 polymer ?
#
loop_
_entity_poly.entity_id
_entity_poly.type
_entity_poly.pdbx_seq_one_letter_code
_entity_poly.pdbx_strand_id
1 'polypeptide(L)'
;MMENLWLRWMPMFYISGFVIPFLIYGGQRDVRWWSSTNKFATDETFLDTETVNGWGDDNGKLVTIIQMTDTHMNFFDGGVAAEKFQYCLTNVIPVVNPDAVVVTGDLTNTLQYNTFPFGGKFSEQRPEEWELFTNLTQHARASLPWMEVPGNHDNFGSGERNGPGDLYHRQIWASQQRISSINIRKPFGIYRLMTIDATLETGPHRPFNFFGHATEDLIRRLRDTIIGDSDNPVAATLLFGHFPSSTMLFDDSRTRGFIQSVQDLTNVSAYLSGHLHSIFNLFPNGVRSLSRDGRSLELETPDVWTSSSFRVIVFDHNRLAEHVHKIGQWPIVVVTNPTPALATSVPGSAAAAARSSHIRVLLYRDRTSTRPSTELKIEIDGKVAGHTDGMDGLNLVAWEPDAYSSGVHNLEVFVDGANEACVSFDFSLDGSSRFPRFSLRSTALYVIEILMSRTDFPRLLEMLIILGILGCIVTLIYTRYSPSYIARWPALRRGVWWSLFVYLWWLLRGWFYVVPGLVPGIQARYAFVGVLGTRTGDLELPSSDANIRIALFVWFTLVPMVAASVISTRYQSVRKRMLFVGPLWVVFFTRMVGKILDISGAYGLMVALLSPCLAPTILLGVYSMGTLWNPSDVSESLRAGGEAKGEKST
;
A
#
# COMPACT_ATOMS: atom_id res chain seq x y z
N MET A 1 -20.27 -36.25 -15.06
CA MET A 1 -19.03 -35.60 -15.58
C MET A 1 -18.98 -34.10 -15.25
N MET A 2 -20.06 -33.32 -15.42
CA MET A 2 -20.09 -31.87 -15.07
C MET A 2 -20.02 -31.54 -13.56
N GLU A 3 -20.39 -32.46 -12.66
CA GLU A 3 -20.35 -32.24 -11.21
C GLU A 3 -18.94 -32.13 -10.61
N ASN A 4 -17.94 -32.71 -11.29
CA ASN A 4 -16.52 -32.59 -10.94
C ASN A 4 -15.86 -31.38 -11.59
N LEU A 5 -16.49 -30.76 -12.61
CA LEU A 5 -15.99 -29.52 -13.19
C LEU A 5 -16.09 -28.39 -12.16
N TRP A 6 -17.24 -28.19 -11.50
CA TRP A 6 -17.43 -27.03 -10.60
C TRP A 6 -16.42 -26.94 -9.45
N LEU A 7 -16.02 -28.07 -8.84
CA LEU A 7 -14.96 -28.09 -7.81
C LEU A 7 -13.56 -27.80 -8.40
N ARG A 8 -13.32 -28.14 -9.66
CA ARG A 8 -12.10 -27.78 -10.39
C ARG A 8 -12.11 -26.30 -10.83
N TRP A 9 -13.29 -25.75 -11.09
CA TRP A 9 -13.45 -24.36 -11.51
C TRP A 9 -13.61 -23.39 -10.35
N MET A 10 -13.95 -23.80 -9.11
CA MET A 10 -14.05 -22.88 -7.98
C MET A 10 -12.73 -22.12 -7.71
N PRO A 11 -11.56 -22.78 -7.70
CA PRO A 11 -10.27 -22.09 -7.70
C PRO A 11 -10.07 -21.23 -8.94
N MET A 12 -10.48 -21.69 -10.12
CA MET A 12 -10.45 -20.89 -11.36
C MET A 12 -11.40 -19.70 -11.33
N PHE A 13 -12.48 -19.72 -10.55
CA PHE A 13 -13.46 -18.63 -10.37
C PHE A 13 -12.94 -17.62 -9.35
N TYR A 14 -12.25 -18.10 -8.31
CA TYR A 14 -11.41 -17.29 -7.42
C TYR A 14 -10.27 -16.63 -8.19
N ILE A 15 -9.64 -17.33 -9.12
CA ILE A 15 -8.58 -16.78 -9.97
C ILE A 15 -9.17 -15.85 -11.04
N SER A 16 -10.25 -16.23 -11.73
CA SER A 16 -10.86 -15.43 -12.81
C SER A 16 -11.64 -14.22 -12.30
N GLY A 17 -12.21 -14.29 -11.10
CA GLY A 17 -12.82 -13.14 -10.41
C GLY A 17 -11.80 -12.09 -9.97
N PHE A 18 -10.51 -12.45 -9.89
CA PHE A 18 -9.40 -11.51 -9.72
C PHE A 18 -8.71 -11.17 -11.06
N VAL A 19 -8.63 -12.11 -12.02
CA VAL A 19 -7.87 -11.99 -13.29
C VAL A 19 -8.65 -11.32 -14.43
N ILE A 20 -9.94 -11.60 -14.62
CA ILE A 20 -10.72 -10.96 -15.70
C ILE A 20 -10.90 -9.46 -15.46
N PRO A 21 -11.20 -9.01 -14.23
CA PRO A 21 -11.30 -7.59 -13.98
C PRO A 21 -9.93 -6.89 -13.93
N PHE A 22 -8.88 -7.64 -13.58
CA PHE A 22 -7.48 -7.27 -13.80
C PHE A 22 -7.17 -7.00 -15.29
N LEU A 23 -7.74 -7.76 -16.23
CA LEU A 23 -7.58 -7.50 -17.67
C LEU A 23 -8.42 -6.31 -18.19
N ILE A 24 -9.57 -6.04 -17.56
CA ILE A 24 -10.50 -4.98 -18.00
C ILE A 24 -10.17 -3.61 -17.38
N TYR A 25 -9.67 -3.58 -16.14
CA TYR A 25 -9.41 -2.34 -15.37
C TYR A 25 -7.97 -2.17 -14.89
N GLY A 26 -7.19 -3.25 -14.76
CA GLY A 26 -5.74 -3.16 -14.52
C GLY A 26 -4.96 -2.66 -15.74
N GLY A 27 -5.60 -2.65 -16.91
CA GLY A 27 -5.19 -1.85 -18.04
C GLY A 27 -5.96 -0.54 -18.05
N GLN A 28 -5.35 0.55 -17.58
CA GLN A 28 -5.80 1.87 -18.05
C GLN A 28 -5.72 1.89 -19.59
N ARG A 29 -6.65 2.65 -20.20
CA ARG A 29 -7.08 2.71 -21.61
C ARG A 29 -6.01 2.97 -22.69
N ASP A 30 -4.73 2.68 -22.46
CA ASP A 30 -3.67 2.60 -23.46
C ASP A 30 -2.80 1.33 -23.30
N VAL A 31 -3.37 0.19 -22.87
CA VAL A 31 -2.71 -1.09 -23.13
C VAL A 31 -2.81 -1.37 -24.63
N ARG A 32 -1.88 -0.80 -25.40
CA ARG A 32 -1.49 -1.32 -26.70
C ARG A 32 -0.90 -2.71 -26.46
N TRP A 33 -1.76 -3.72 -26.43
CA TRP A 33 -1.33 -5.09 -26.65
C TRP A 33 -0.60 -5.09 -27.99
N TRP A 34 0.69 -5.37 -27.96
CA TRP A 34 1.60 -5.38 -29.12
C TRP A 34 1.96 -4.00 -29.69
N SER A 35 3.07 -3.45 -29.21
CA SER A 35 4.19 -3.07 -30.08
C SER A 35 5.44 -2.84 -29.25
N SER A 36 6.53 -3.52 -29.59
CA SER A 36 7.91 -3.27 -29.12
C SER A 36 8.47 -1.94 -29.65
N THR A 37 7.62 -0.95 -29.86
CA THR A 37 7.94 0.31 -30.53
C THR A 37 7.22 1.46 -29.86
N ASN A 38 7.38 1.62 -28.54
CA ASN A 38 7.48 2.98 -28.04
C ASN A 38 8.86 3.46 -28.45
N LYS A 39 8.96 4.00 -29.68
CA LYS A 39 10.00 4.98 -29.94
C LYS A 39 9.73 6.09 -28.93
N PHE A 40 10.52 6.11 -27.86
CA PHE A 40 10.59 7.26 -26.95
C PHE A 40 10.62 8.49 -27.85
N ALA A 41 9.65 9.38 -27.71
CA ALA A 41 9.73 10.67 -28.36
C ALA A 41 10.99 11.33 -27.80
N THR A 42 12.04 11.33 -28.60
CA THR A 42 13.25 12.12 -28.40
C THR A 42 12.84 13.58 -28.58
N ASP A 43 12.09 14.13 -27.63
CA ASP A 43 12.03 15.57 -27.48
C ASP A 43 13.39 15.99 -26.94
N GLU A 44 14.32 16.23 -27.86
CA GLU A 44 15.67 16.77 -27.65
C GLU A 44 15.65 18.18 -27.05
N THR A 45 14.48 18.75 -26.77
CA THR A 45 14.28 20.14 -26.37
C THR A 45 14.62 20.44 -24.90
N PHE A 46 14.93 19.43 -24.09
CA PHE A 46 15.46 19.60 -22.72
C PHE A 46 16.96 19.28 -22.60
N LEU A 47 17.63 18.98 -23.71
CA LEU A 47 19.07 18.84 -23.74
C LEU A 47 19.68 20.24 -23.74
N ASP A 48 19.85 20.78 -22.54
CA ASP A 48 20.77 21.90 -22.30
C ASP A 48 22.10 21.52 -22.97
N THR A 49 22.72 22.42 -23.72
CA THR A 49 23.86 22.12 -24.62
C THR A 49 25.11 21.55 -23.91
N GLU A 50 25.13 21.48 -22.57
CA GLU A 50 26.10 20.70 -21.79
C GLU A 50 25.84 19.18 -21.77
N THR A 51 24.63 18.72 -22.12
CA THR A 51 24.20 17.31 -22.10
C THR A 51 24.68 16.47 -23.29
N VAL A 52 25.38 17.08 -24.25
CA VAL A 52 25.99 16.39 -25.39
C VAL A 52 27.31 15.69 -25.01
N ASN A 53 27.93 16.05 -23.88
CA ASN A 53 29.26 15.58 -23.48
C ASN A 53 29.28 14.52 -22.36
N GLY A 54 28.24 13.68 -22.23
CA GLY A 54 28.21 12.60 -21.25
C GLY A 54 28.23 13.08 -19.80
N TRP A 55 28.23 12.13 -18.86
CA TRP A 55 28.60 12.45 -17.48
C TRP A 55 30.10 12.75 -17.52
N GLY A 56 30.48 14.02 -17.64
CA GLY A 56 31.89 14.40 -17.48
C GLY A 56 32.40 13.97 -16.11
N ASP A 57 33.72 14.01 -15.91
CA ASP A 57 34.37 13.73 -14.62
C ASP A 57 34.04 14.78 -13.52
N ASP A 58 32.97 15.58 -13.72
CA ASP A 58 32.49 16.56 -12.77
C ASP A 58 31.89 15.85 -11.54
N ASN A 59 32.51 16.13 -10.39
CA ASN A 59 32.31 15.46 -9.12
C ASN A 59 31.30 16.19 -8.20
N GLY A 60 30.63 17.25 -8.67
CA GLY A 60 29.99 18.21 -7.74
C GLY A 60 28.48 18.43 -7.82
N LYS A 61 27.75 17.90 -8.81
CA LYS A 61 26.34 18.25 -9.06
C LYS A 61 25.35 17.28 -8.37
N LEU A 62 25.42 17.22 -7.03
CA LEU A 62 24.59 16.35 -6.20
C LEU A 62 23.58 17.12 -5.34
N VAL A 63 22.35 16.61 -5.27
CA VAL A 63 21.37 16.95 -4.23
C VAL A 63 20.90 15.67 -3.55
N THR A 64 21.13 15.55 -2.24
CA THR A 64 20.80 14.35 -1.46
C THR A 64 19.65 14.63 -0.52
N ILE A 65 18.63 13.78 -0.53
CA ILE A 65 17.43 13.88 0.30
C ILE A 65 17.24 12.55 1.01
N ILE A 66 16.89 12.60 2.30
CA ILE A 66 16.44 11.41 3.04
C ILE A 66 14.92 11.46 3.15
N GLN A 67 14.27 10.37 2.74
CA GLN A 67 12.85 10.13 3.02
C GLN A 67 12.73 9.11 4.15
N MET A 68 11.95 9.46 5.16
CA MET A 68 11.44 8.55 6.18
C MET A 68 9.91 8.55 6.15
N THR A 69 9.28 7.50 6.68
CA THR A 69 7.82 7.40 6.70
C THR A 69 7.35 6.51 7.83
N ASP A 70 6.08 6.67 8.22
CA ASP A 70 5.36 5.80 9.14
C ASP A 70 6.20 5.51 10.39
N THR A 71 6.51 6.61 11.09
CA THR A 71 7.39 6.57 12.26
C THR A 71 6.67 6.02 13.49
N HIS A 72 5.34 6.16 13.54
CA HIS A 72 4.45 5.65 14.58
C HIS A 72 4.99 5.87 16.00
N MET A 73 5.30 7.12 16.35
CA MET A 73 5.70 7.46 17.72
C MET A 73 4.67 6.91 18.71
N ASN A 74 5.14 6.10 19.65
CA ASN A 74 4.29 5.44 20.63
C ASN A 74 5.09 4.98 21.85
N PHE A 75 4.38 4.63 22.92
CA PHE A 75 4.95 4.11 24.17
C PHE A 75 4.60 2.64 24.42
N PHE A 76 3.83 2.00 23.53
CA PHE A 76 3.26 0.67 23.76
C PHE A 76 4.15 -0.47 23.26
N ASP A 77 5.03 -0.20 22.30
CA ASP A 77 6.01 -1.16 21.80
C ASP A 77 7.33 -1.16 22.60
N GLY A 78 7.34 -0.51 23.76
CA GLY A 78 8.54 -0.33 24.57
C GLY A 78 9.45 0.82 24.10
N GLY A 79 9.01 1.66 23.17
CA GLY A 79 9.79 2.78 22.63
C GLY A 79 10.59 2.43 21.37
N VAL A 80 10.41 1.22 20.83
CA VAL A 80 11.18 0.70 19.69
C VAL A 80 11.03 1.59 18.44
N ALA A 81 9.81 2.08 18.16
CA ALA A 81 9.59 3.03 17.07
C ALA A 81 10.44 4.30 17.22
N ALA A 82 10.44 4.88 18.42
CA ALA A 82 11.17 6.10 18.76
C ALA A 82 12.68 5.88 18.69
N GLU A 83 13.19 4.75 19.21
CA GLU A 83 14.62 4.41 19.14
C GLU A 83 15.13 4.28 17.71
N LYS A 84 14.37 3.61 16.83
CA LYS A 84 14.72 3.47 15.40
C LYS A 84 14.76 4.83 14.71
N PHE A 85 13.74 5.67 14.95
CA PHE A 85 13.70 7.00 14.38
C PHE A 85 14.83 7.87 14.92
N GLN A 86 15.08 7.83 16.23
CA GLN A 86 16.20 8.54 16.86
C GLN A 86 17.54 8.11 16.26
N TYR A 87 17.75 6.82 16.00
CA TYR A 87 18.95 6.32 15.32
C TYR A 87 19.15 7.00 13.96
N CYS A 88 18.10 7.14 13.15
CA CYS A 88 18.19 7.88 11.89
C CYS A 88 18.65 9.32 12.12
N LEU A 89 18.09 9.99 13.13
CA LEU A 89 18.42 11.38 13.46
C LEU A 89 19.88 11.55 13.95
N THR A 90 20.40 10.60 14.73
CA THR A 90 21.72 10.73 15.39
C THR A 90 22.86 10.06 14.64
N ASN A 91 22.58 9.04 13.82
CA ASN A 91 23.60 8.22 13.17
C ASN A 91 23.54 8.29 11.65
N VAL A 92 22.35 8.42 11.04
CA VAL A 92 22.22 8.43 9.57
C VAL A 92 22.33 9.86 9.02
N ILE A 93 21.44 10.78 9.44
CA ILE A 93 21.43 12.16 8.95
C ILE A 93 22.81 12.82 9.07
N PRO A 94 23.53 12.70 10.21
CA PRO A 94 24.81 13.39 10.35
C PRO A 94 25.95 12.78 9.52
N VAL A 95 25.78 11.55 9.01
CA VAL A 95 26.77 10.87 8.15
C VAL A 95 26.48 11.15 6.68
N VAL A 96 25.23 10.98 6.26
CA VAL A 96 24.80 11.26 4.88
C VAL A 96 24.89 12.75 4.57
N ASN A 97 24.66 13.60 5.59
CA ASN A 97 24.63 15.05 5.49
C ASN A 97 23.73 15.53 4.33
N PRO A 98 22.43 15.17 4.34
CA PRO A 98 21.53 15.46 3.23
C PRO A 98 21.20 16.96 3.13
N ASP A 99 20.82 17.39 1.94
CA ASP A 99 20.33 18.74 1.66
C ASP A 99 18.93 18.99 2.20
N ALA A 100 18.14 17.91 2.39
CA ALA A 100 16.85 17.99 3.05
C ALA A 100 16.41 16.63 3.61
N VAL A 101 15.48 16.67 4.55
CA VAL A 101 14.77 15.49 5.05
C VAL A 101 13.27 15.68 4.84
N VAL A 102 12.61 14.64 4.33
CA VAL A 102 11.16 14.58 4.20
C VAL A 102 10.60 13.42 5.01
N VAL A 103 9.48 13.63 5.70
CA VAL A 103 8.76 12.58 6.45
C VAL A 103 7.33 12.43 5.92
N THR A 104 7.04 11.29 5.28
CA THR A 104 5.79 11.07 4.51
C THR A 104 4.61 10.55 5.34
N GLY A 105 4.43 11.05 6.56
CA GLY A 105 3.24 10.81 7.39
C GLY A 105 3.30 9.60 8.32
N ASP A 106 2.18 9.39 9.01
CA ASP A 106 2.01 8.50 10.15
C ASP A 106 3.10 8.73 11.21
N LEU A 107 3.18 10.00 11.64
CA LEU A 107 4.16 10.49 12.60
C LEU A 107 3.90 9.94 14.00
N THR A 108 2.62 9.78 14.34
CA THR A 108 2.14 9.25 15.61
C THR A 108 1.43 7.92 15.40
N ASN A 109 1.35 7.09 16.44
CA ASN A 109 0.64 5.82 16.32
C ASN A 109 -0.85 5.97 16.63
N THR A 110 -1.22 6.79 17.62
CA THR A 110 -2.60 7.15 17.95
C THR A 110 -3.51 5.95 18.23
N LEU A 111 -2.93 4.79 18.52
CA LEU A 111 -3.65 3.57 18.88
C LEU A 111 -3.61 3.36 20.37
N GLN A 112 -4.78 3.09 20.94
CA GLN A 112 -4.92 2.57 22.28
C GLN A 112 -5.21 1.08 22.22
N TYR A 113 -4.32 0.30 22.81
CA TYR A 113 -4.52 -1.12 23.04
C TYR A 113 -5.24 -1.32 24.38
N ASN A 114 -6.22 -2.22 24.42
CA ASN A 114 -6.86 -2.74 25.64
C ASN A 114 -7.87 -1.83 26.37
N THR A 115 -8.68 -1.02 25.69
CA THR A 115 -9.66 -0.14 26.38
C THR A 115 -11.07 -0.68 26.58
N PHE A 116 -11.43 -1.85 26.04
CA PHE A 116 -12.75 -2.45 26.27
C PHE A 116 -12.62 -3.74 27.11
N PRO A 117 -13.53 -4.03 28.07
CA PRO A 117 -13.44 -5.20 28.96
C PRO A 117 -13.40 -6.57 28.24
N PHE A 118 -13.65 -6.61 26.93
CA PHE A 118 -13.63 -7.82 26.11
C PHE A 118 -12.70 -7.74 24.88
N GLY A 119 -11.80 -6.75 24.85
CA GLY A 119 -10.95 -6.45 23.69
C GLY A 119 -11.60 -5.45 22.73
N GLY A 120 -10.77 -4.63 22.09
CA GLY A 120 -11.17 -3.58 21.15
C GLY A 120 -10.01 -2.61 20.91
N LYS A 121 -9.96 -1.99 19.73
CA LYS A 121 -8.95 -0.98 19.37
C LYS A 121 -9.62 0.38 19.25
N PHE A 122 -9.24 1.30 20.11
CA PHE A 122 -9.65 2.70 20.04
C PHE A 122 -8.48 3.50 19.46
N SER A 123 -8.76 4.58 18.72
CA SER A 123 -7.72 5.47 18.21
C SER A 123 -7.98 6.90 18.67
N GLU A 124 -7.00 7.53 19.30
CA GLU A 124 -7.13 8.90 19.80
C GLU A 124 -5.79 9.61 19.69
N GLN A 125 -5.85 10.90 19.39
CA GLN A 125 -4.68 11.76 19.33
C GLN A 125 -4.09 11.95 20.73
N ARG A 126 -2.84 11.53 20.90
CA ARG A 126 -2.15 11.53 22.21
C ARG A 126 -1.08 12.62 22.26
N PRO A 127 -1.25 13.68 23.08
CA PRO A 127 -0.27 14.75 23.17
C PRO A 127 1.16 14.27 23.45
N GLU A 128 1.32 13.17 24.19
CA GLU A 128 2.64 12.63 24.53
C GLU A 128 3.39 12.06 23.31
N GLU A 129 2.67 11.49 22.33
CA GLU A 129 3.27 10.99 21.09
C GLU A 129 3.75 12.14 20.20
N TRP A 130 2.97 13.23 20.16
CA TRP A 130 3.32 14.47 19.46
C TRP A 130 4.50 15.20 20.10
N GLU A 131 4.53 15.28 21.42
CA GLU A 131 5.66 15.83 22.17
C GLU A 131 6.93 15.01 21.93
N LEU A 132 6.84 13.68 21.94
CA LEU A 132 7.95 12.79 21.62
C LEU A 132 8.50 13.05 20.22
N PHE A 133 7.63 13.10 19.20
CA PHE A 133 8.03 13.41 17.82
C PHE A 133 8.72 14.77 17.72
N THR A 134 8.13 15.80 18.34
CA THR A 134 8.65 17.18 18.31
C THR A 134 10.02 17.28 18.97
N ASN A 135 10.18 16.67 20.15
CA ASN A 135 11.42 16.70 20.91
C ASN A 135 12.57 15.97 20.20
N LEU A 136 12.27 14.85 19.53
CA LEU A 136 13.26 14.13 18.72
C LEU A 136 13.70 14.96 17.51
N THR A 137 12.76 15.58 16.81
CA THR A 137 13.02 16.26 15.53
C THR A 137 13.54 17.70 15.66
N GLN A 138 13.41 18.35 16.82
CA GLN A 138 13.73 19.78 17.00
C GLN A 138 15.14 20.16 16.51
N HIS A 139 16.15 19.34 16.80
CA HIS A 139 17.53 19.62 16.41
C HIS A 139 17.72 19.48 14.89
N ALA A 140 17.17 18.41 14.30
CA ALA A 140 17.24 18.18 12.86
C ALA A 140 16.55 19.31 12.10
N ARG A 141 15.33 19.69 12.51
CA ARG A 141 14.53 20.80 11.95
C ARG A 141 15.24 22.15 12.01
N ALA A 142 16.04 22.39 13.06
CA ALA A 142 16.81 23.62 13.19
C ALA A 142 18.09 23.62 12.33
N SER A 143 18.60 22.45 11.96
CA SER A 143 19.91 22.29 11.32
C SER A 143 19.87 22.16 9.80
N LEU A 144 18.77 21.68 9.22
CA LEU A 144 18.65 21.46 7.78
C LEU A 144 17.20 21.60 7.30
N PRO A 145 16.95 21.82 5.99
CA PRO A 145 15.62 21.86 5.43
C PRO A 145 14.81 20.58 5.74
N TRP A 146 13.69 20.75 6.42
CA TRP A 146 12.87 19.64 6.91
C TRP A 146 11.41 19.86 6.53
N MET A 147 10.74 18.83 6.01
CA MET A 147 9.30 18.85 5.75
C MET A 147 8.64 17.55 6.16
N GLU A 148 7.39 17.64 6.59
CA GLU A 148 6.53 16.51 6.89
C GLU A 148 5.14 16.70 6.27
N VAL A 149 4.35 15.65 6.24
CA VAL A 149 2.94 15.66 5.82
C VAL A 149 2.19 14.72 6.75
N PRO A 150 0.89 14.95 7.09
CA PRO A 150 0.20 14.04 7.98
C PRO A 150 -0.22 12.76 7.25
N GLY A 151 -0.24 11.66 7.99
CA GLY A 151 -0.87 10.41 7.54
C GLY A 151 -2.24 10.16 8.15
N ASN A 152 -2.81 8.98 7.88
CA ASN A 152 -4.12 8.64 8.45
C ASN A 152 -4.08 8.47 9.98
N HIS A 153 -2.95 8.03 10.55
CA HIS A 153 -2.80 7.93 11.99
C HIS A 153 -2.76 9.30 12.68
N ASP A 154 -2.13 10.27 12.04
CA ASP A 154 -2.08 11.66 12.51
C ASP A 154 -3.46 12.34 12.45
N ASN A 155 -4.40 11.72 11.72
CA ASN A 155 -5.78 12.17 11.58
C ASN A 155 -6.77 11.29 12.37
N PHE A 156 -6.39 10.11 12.90
CA PHE A 156 -7.35 9.25 13.58
C PHE A 156 -7.97 9.91 14.81
N GLY A 157 -9.31 9.93 14.87
CA GLY A 157 -10.04 10.48 16.01
C GLY A 157 -9.73 11.96 16.30
N SER A 158 -9.13 12.69 15.34
CA SER A 158 -8.78 14.10 15.51
C SER A 158 -10.01 15.03 15.48
N GLY A 159 -11.14 14.53 14.99
CA GLY A 159 -12.32 15.35 14.71
C GLY A 159 -12.08 16.26 13.50
N GLU A 160 -12.69 17.45 13.51
CA GLU A 160 -12.57 18.42 12.42
C GLU A 160 -11.14 18.97 12.29
N ARG A 161 -10.71 19.18 11.04
CA ARG A 161 -9.43 19.83 10.72
C ARG A 161 -9.32 21.18 11.39
N ASN A 162 -8.14 21.47 11.93
CA ASN A 162 -7.83 22.63 12.79
C ASN A 162 -8.65 22.70 14.10
N GLY A 163 -9.47 21.70 14.39
CA GLY A 163 -10.21 21.58 15.64
C GLY A 163 -9.31 21.21 16.83
N PRO A 164 -9.87 21.14 18.06
CA PRO A 164 -9.08 20.87 19.26
C PRO A 164 -8.36 19.52 19.27
N GLY A 165 -8.87 18.52 18.54
CA GLY A 165 -8.25 17.20 18.42
C GLY A 165 -7.23 17.09 17.28
N ASP A 166 -7.13 18.09 16.39
CA ASP A 166 -6.17 18.09 15.28
C ASP A 166 -4.80 18.58 15.75
N LEU A 167 -4.04 17.68 16.38
CA LEU A 167 -2.76 18.02 16.98
C LEU A 167 -1.69 18.30 15.92
N TYR A 168 -1.72 17.62 14.77
CA TYR A 168 -0.80 17.89 13.66
C TYR A 168 -0.85 19.35 13.21
N HIS A 169 -2.03 19.84 12.83
CA HIS A 169 -2.19 21.18 12.27
C HIS A 169 -2.04 22.29 13.32
N ARG A 170 -2.19 21.97 14.60
CA ARG A 170 -2.03 22.95 15.69
C ARG A 170 -0.62 23.03 16.27
N GLN A 171 0.13 21.93 16.26
CA GLN A 171 1.40 21.84 17.00
C GLN A 171 2.62 21.70 16.09
N ILE A 172 2.46 21.07 14.92
CA ILE A 172 3.58 20.72 14.04
C ILE A 172 3.58 21.58 12.79
N TRP A 173 2.44 21.66 12.12
CA TRP A 173 2.37 22.21 10.78
C TRP A 173 2.33 23.74 10.81
N ALA A 174 3.43 24.37 10.40
CA ALA A 174 3.56 25.83 10.41
C ALA A 174 2.64 26.56 9.41
N SER A 175 2.09 25.85 8.42
CA SER A 175 1.22 26.40 7.36
C SER A 175 -0.10 25.67 7.37
N GLN A 176 -1.27 26.29 7.51
CA GLN A 176 -2.55 25.53 7.43
C GLN A 176 -2.92 25.04 6.01
N GLN A 177 -1.96 25.03 5.08
CA GLN A 177 -2.17 24.65 3.69
C GLN A 177 -1.97 23.15 3.49
N ARG A 178 -2.82 22.56 2.63
CA ARG A 178 -2.68 21.17 2.16
C ARG A 178 -1.54 20.98 1.16
N ILE A 179 -0.99 22.08 0.64
CA ILE A 179 0.16 22.09 -0.25
C ILE A 179 1.18 23.03 0.37
N SER A 180 2.42 22.57 0.51
CA SER A 180 3.55 23.39 0.93
C SER A 180 4.74 23.06 0.05
N SER A 181 5.69 23.99 -0.07
CA SER A 181 6.91 23.70 -0.81
C SER A 181 8.11 24.45 -0.25
N ILE A 182 9.28 23.85 -0.42
CA ILE A 182 10.57 24.51 -0.20
C ILE A 182 11.46 24.32 -1.42
N ASN A 183 12.35 25.28 -1.65
CA ASN A 183 13.30 25.25 -2.74
C ASN A 183 14.73 25.07 -2.18
N ILE A 184 15.38 23.98 -2.56
CA ILE A 184 16.82 23.77 -2.36
C ILE A 184 17.52 24.46 -3.52
N ARG A 185 18.28 25.52 -3.23
CA ARG A 185 19.00 26.29 -4.24
C ARG A 185 20.45 25.83 -4.31
N LYS A 186 20.86 25.36 -5.48
CA LYS A 186 22.24 25.00 -5.80
C LYS A 186 22.77 25.90 -6.93
N PRO A 187 24.09 26.06 -7.09
CA PRO A 187 24.66 26.81 -8.22
C PRO A 187 24.23 26.29 -9.60
N PHE A 188 23.83 25.02 -9.68
CA PHE A 188 23.44 24.30 -10.91
C PHE A 188 21.92 24.09 -11.06
N GLY A 189 21.09 24.64 -10.17
CA GLY A 189 19.64 24.53 -10.31
C GLY A 189 18.85 24.69 -9.02
N ILE A 190 17.53 24.80 -9.17
CA ILE A 190 16.57 24.82 -8.06
C ILE A 190 15.87 23.45 -8.01
N TYR A 191 15.91 22.81 -6.84
CA TYR A 191 15.21 21.56 -6.59
C TYR A 191 14.07 21.83 -5.61
N ARG A 192 12.86 21.51 -6.03
CA ARG A 192 11.66 21.79 -5.26
C ARG A 192 11.17 20.56 -4.55
N LEU A 193 10.94 20.67 -3.25
CA LEU A 193 10.19 19.67 -2.49
C LEU A 193 8.79 20.22 -2.28
N MET A 194 7.77 19.43 -2.58
CA MET A 194 6.37 19.85 -2.49
C MET A 194 5.51 18.79 -1.81
N THR A 195 4.69 19.20 -0.85
CA THR A 195 3.77 18.31 -0.12
C THR A 195 2.37 18.31 -0.72
N ILE A 196 1.68 17.18 -0.58
CA ILE A 196 0.23 17.07 -0.72
C ILE A 196 -0.37 16.34 0.49
N ASP A 197 -1.14 17.07 1.29
CA ASP A 197 -1.96 16.53 2.37
C ASP A 197 -3.33 16.09 1.83
N ALA A 198 -3.49 14.78 1.67
CA ALA A 198 -4.72 14.12 1.27
C ALA A 198 -5.48 13.50 2.47
N THR A 199 -5.18 13.87 3.71
CA THR A 199 -5.97 13.40 4.87
C THR A 199 -7.39 13.97 4.85
N LEU A 200 -8.33 13.26 5.46
CA LEU A 200 -9.74 13.67 5.48
C LEU A 200 -9.94 14.97 6.27
N GLU A 201 -10.98 15.73 5.90
CA GLU A 201 -11.35 16.96 6.62
C GLU A 201 -11.82 16.68 8.06
N THR A 202 -12.40 15.51 8.29
CA THR A 202 -12.71 15.03 9.63
C THR A 202 -12.07 13.67 9.81
N GLY A 203 -11.27 13.54 10.86
CA GLY A 203 -10.53 12.33 11.16
C GLY A 203 -11.37 11.30 11.91
N PRO A 204 -11.88 10.23 11.25
CA PRO A 204 -12.63 9.21 11.95
C PRO A 204 -11.70 8.35 12.79
N HIS A 205 -12.26 7.61 13.74
CA HIS A 205 -11.51 6.56 14.40
C HIS A 205 -11.17 5.42 13.43
N ARG A 206 -10.23 4.57 13.85
CA ARG A 206 -10.14 3.25 13.24
C ARG A 206 -11.49 2.54 13.37
N PRO A 207 -11.83 1.68 12.41
CA PRO A 207 -10.93 1.15 11.39
C PRO A 207 -11.28 1.68 9.98
N PHE A 208 -11.69 2.94 9.90
CA PHE A 208 -11.89 3.73 8.65
C PHE A 208 -10.68 4.67 8.45
N ASN A 209 -10.62 5.49 7.39
CA ASN A 209 -9.48 6.34 7.01
C ASN A 209 -8.26 5.56 6.48
N PHE A 210 -8.50 4.52 5.67
CA PHE A 210 -7.42 3.89 4.90
C PHE A 210 -7.14 4.67 3.62
N PHE A 211 -8.15 5.34 3.05
CA PHE A 211 -7.99 6.11 1.83
C PHE A 211 -7.84 7.60 2.10
N GLY A 212 -6.85 8.22 1.46
CA GLY A 212 -6.75 9.67 1.37
C GLY A 212 -7.79 10.22 0.39
N HIS A 213 -8.15 11.50 0.52
CA HIS A 213 -9.07 12.19 -0.38
C HIS A 213 -8.38 13.37 -1.07
N ALA A 214 -8.13 13.20 -2.36
CA ALA A 214 -7.57 14.19 -3.25
C ALA A 214 -8.69 14.86 -4.07
N THR A 215 -9.25 15.95 -3.53
CA THR A 215 -10.32 16.71 -4.16
C THR A 215 -9.87 17.37 -5.46
N GLU A 216 -10.82 17.66 -6.36
CA GLU A 216 -10.54 18.36 -7.62
C GLU A 216 -9.83 19.70 -7.36
N ASP A 217 -10.25 20.45 -6.34
CA ASP A 217 -9.63 21.72 -5.96
C ASP A 217 -8.19 21.55 -5.45
N LEU A 218 -7.93 20.55 -4.61
CA LEU A 218 -6.57 20.27 -4.12
C LEU A 218 -5.64 19.97 -5.28
N ILE A 219 -6.09 19.10 -6.18
CA ILE A 219 -5.32 18.66 -7.33
C ILE A 219 -5.10 19.79 -8.33
N ARG A 220 -6.13 20.59 -8.60
CA ARG A 220 -6.01 21.80 -9.44
C ARG A 220 -4.99 22.78 -8.87
N ARG A 221 -5.08 23.12 -7.58
CA ARG A 221 -4.12 24.01 -6.91
C ARG A 221 -2.70 23.46 -6.96
N LEU A 222 -2.52 22.15 -6.82
CA LEU A 222 -1.21 21.51 -6.93
C LEU A 222 -0.59 21.78 -8.30
N ARG A 223 -1.33 21.53 -9.38
CA ARG A 223 -0.86 21.83 -10.75
C ARG A 223 -0.59 23.30 -10.95
N ASP A 224 -1.50 24.17 -10.51
CA ASP A 224 -1.35 25.62 -10.64
C ASP A 224 -0.06 26.09 -9.91
N THR A 225 0.28 25.47 -8.78
CA THR A 225 1.52 25.74 -8.04
C THR A 225 2.77 25.24 -8.76
N ILE A 226 2.69 24.09 -9.44
CA ILE A 226 3.82 23.54 -10.22
C ILE A 226 4.05 24.34 -11.51
N ILE A 227 2.98 24.78 -12.17
CA ILE A 227 3.03 25.54 -13.44
C ILE A 227 3.32 27.02 -13.20
N GLY A 228 2.71 27.62 -12.18
CA GLY A 228 2.71 29.06 -11.90
C GLY A 228 4.07 29.63 -11.49
N ASP A 229 5.11 28.79 -11.40
CA ASP A 229 6.48 29.20 -11.08
C ASP A 229 7.40 29.19 -12.31
N SER A 230 6.85 29.55 -13.48
CA SER A 230 7.58 29.59 -14.74
C SER A 230 8.71 30.62 -14.78
N ASP A 231 8.70 31.60 -13.88
CA ASP A 231 9.68 32.69 -13.83
C ASP A 231 11.03 32.26 -13.23
N ASN A 232 11.09 31.13 -12.52
CA ASN A 232 12.32 30.52 -12.02
C ASN A 232 12.39 29.06 -12.47
N PRO A 233 13.22 28.69 -13.48
CA PRO A 233 13.28 27.31 -13.96
C PRO A 233 13.70 26.37 -12.82
N VAL A 234 12.77 25.48 -12.44
CA VAL A 234 12.99 24.42 -11.45
C VAL A 234 13.60 23.23 -12.18
N ALA A 235 14.78 22.79 -11.75
CA ALA A 235 15.51 21.68 -12.35
C ALA A 235 14.79 20.34 -12.11
N ALA A 236 14.24 20.16 -10.91
CA ALA A 236 13.45 18.98 -10.55
C ALA A 236 12.51 19.29 -9.39
N THR A 237 11.35 18.65 -9.39
CA THR A 237 10.33 18.71 -8.35
C THR A 237 10.09 17.31 -7.81
N LEU A 238 10.20 17.19 -6.49
CA LEU A 238 9.87 15.99 -5.74
C LEU A 238 8.55 16.25 -5.01
N LEU A 239 7.47 15.63 -5.50
CA LEU A 239 6.17 15.67 -4.86
C LEU A 239 6.12 14.58 -3.79
N PHE A 240 5.49 14.83 -2.65
CA PHE A 240 5.31 13.79 -1.65
C PHE A 240 4.03 13.99 -0.83
N GLY A 241 3.42 12.88 -0.46
CA GLY A 241 2.27 12.82 0.43
C GLY A 241 2.36 11.56 1.27
N HIS A 242 1.30 11.23 2.01
CA HIS A 242 1.28 9.99 2.77
C HIS A 242 0.75 8.80 1.96
N PHE A 243 -0.42 8.97 1.33
CA PHE A 243 -1.12 7.91 0.60
C PHE A 243 -0.53 7.72 -0.81
N PRO A 244 -0.17 6.50 -1.24
CA PRO A 244 0.05 6.21 -2.65
C PRO A 244 -1.16 6.61 -3.50
N SER A 245 -0.96 6.94 -4.78
CA SER A 245 -2.05 7.36 -5.67
C SER A 245 -3.14 6.28 -5.84
N SER A 246 -2.75 5.01 -5.65
CA SER A 246 -3.64 3.84 -5.65
C SER A 246 -4.59 3.80 -4.44
N THR A 247 -4.21 4.38 -3.30
CA THR A 247 -5.02 4.50 -2.09
C THR A 247 -5.59 5.91 -1.89
N MET A 248 -5.58 6.73 -2.95
CA MET A 248 -6.31 8.00 -2.97
C MET A 248 -7.65 7.90 -3.67
N LEU A 249 -8.62 8.60 -3.10
CA LEU A 249 -9.93 8.87 -3.66
C LEU A 249 -9.92 10.20 -4.37
N PHE A 250 -10.67 10.24 -5.45
CA PHE A 250 -10.81 11.39 -6.32
C PHE A 250 -12.30 11.62 -6.56
N ASP A 251 -12.72 12.89 -6.56
CA ASP A 251 -14.13 13.28 -6.72
C ASP A 251 -14.74 12.71 -8.00
N ASP A 252 -13.95 12.63 -9.07
CA ASP A 252 -14.32 11.91 -10.29
C ASP A 252 -13.09 11.29 -10.99
N SER A 253 -13.34 10.57 -12.10
CA SER A 253 -12.26 9.99 -12.91
C SER A 253 -11.35 11.01 -13.59
N ARG A 254 -11.82 12.24 -13.83
CA ARG A 254 -11.03 13.29 -14.47
C ARG A 254 -9.98 13.80 -13.49
N THR A 255 -10.30 13.96 -12.21
CA THR A 255 -9.33 14.38 -11.18
C THR A 255 -8.20 13.38 -11.03
N ARG A 256 -8.46 12.06 -11.08
CA ARG A 256 -7.36 11.09 -11.11
C ARG A 256 -6.48 11.23 -12.36
N GLY A 257 -7.11 11.35 -13.53
CA GLY A 257 -6.39 11.60 -14.77
C GLY A 257 -5.57 12.88 -14.69
N PHE A 258 -6.04 13.86 -13.93
CA PHE A 258 -5.30 15.09 -13.66
C PHE A 258 -4.10 14.86 -12.75
N ILE A 259 -4.20 14.08 -11.66
CA ILE A 259 -3.03 13.73 -10.84
C ILE A 259 -1.96 13.03 -11.66
N GLN A 260 -2.38 12.10 -12.51
CA GLN A 260 -1.47 11.45 -13.46
C GLN A 260 -0.85 12.50 -14.40
N SER A 261 -1.64 13.46 -14.89
CA SER A 261 -1.11 14.57 -15.69
C SER A 261 -0.18 15.51 -14.92
N VAL A 262 -0.30 15.61 -13.59
CA VAL A 262 0.63 16.35 -12.73
C VAL A 262 1.96 15.60 -12.65
N GLN A 263 1.90 14.28 -12.49
CA GLN A 263 3.07 13.41 -12.56
C GLN A 263 3.73 13.44 -13.95
N ASP A 264 2.97 13.69 -15.02
CA ASP A 264 3.46 13.81 -16.40
C ASP A 264 4.09 15.21 -16.70
N LEU A 265 4.07 16.16 -15.74
CA LEU A 265 4.71 17.47 -15.92
C LEU A 265 6.24 17.30 -15.97
N THR A 266 6.90 18.01 -16.89
CA THR A 266 8.33 17.82 -17.21
C THR A 266 9.28 18.11 -16.06
N ASN A 267 8.86 18.91 -15.08
CA ASN A 267 9.65 19.24 -13.91
C ASN A 267 9.33 18.35 -12.69
N VAL A 268 8.39 17.40 -12.75
CA VAL A 268 8.11 16.45 -11.66
C VAL A 268 8.91 15.18 -11.89
N SER A 269 9.85 14.88 -10.98
CA SER A 269 10.73 13.71 -11.10
C SER A 269 10.16 12.48 -10.40
N ALA A 270 9.54 12.67 -9.24
CA ALA A 270 8.86 11.59 -8.54
C ALA A 270 7.76 12.08 -7.59
N TYR A 271 6.83 11.16 -7.30
CA TYR A 271 5.87 11.20 -6.20
C TYR A 271 6.28 10.20 -5.11
N LEU A 272 6.53 10.68 -3.90
CA LEU A 272 6.89 9.85 -2.75
C LEU A 272 5.69 9.64 -1.81
N SER A 273 5.57 8.42 -1.28
CA SER A 273 4.52 8.06 -0.32
C SER A 273 5.01 7.02 0.70
N GLY A 274 4.18 6.77 1.71
CA GLY A 274 4.34 5.72 2.72
C GLY A 274 3.07 4.89 2.82
N HIS A 275 2.47 4.82 4.02
CA HIS A 275 1.13 4.29 4.31
C HIS A 275 0.98 2.76 4.20
N LEU A 276 1.63 2.16 3.22
CA LEU A 276 1.52 0.73 2.95
C LEU A 276 2.52 -0.09 3.78
N HIS A 277 3.51 0.53 4.42
CA HIS A 277 4.62 -0.13 5.12
C HIS A 277 5.33 -1.17 4.23
N SER A 278 5.35 -0.94 2.92
CA SER A 278 5.69 -1.86 1.84
C SER A 278 5.05 -3.25 1.95
N ILE A 279 3.79 -3.21 2.41
CA ILE A 279 2.76 -4.23 2.63
C ILE A 279 3.30 -5.46 3.34
N PHE A 280 3.49 -5.30 4.65
CA PHE A 280 3.91 -6.35 5.58
C PHE A 280 5.26 -6.96 5.23
N ASN A 281 6.22 -6.14 4.79
CA ASN A 281 7.58 -6.56 4.40
C ASN A 281 7.64 -7.49 3.18
N LEU A 282 6.61 -7.52 2.33
CA LEU A 282 6.65 -8.30 1.09
C LEU A 282 7.50 -7.64 0.00
N PHE A 283 7.62 -6.31 0.05
CA PHE A 283 8.38 -5.52 -0.92
C PHE A 283 9.50 -4.76 -0.20
N PRO A 284 10.65 -5.38 0.09
CA PRO A 284 11.69 -4.78 0.93
C PRO A 284 12.31 -3.49 0.37
N ASN A 285 12.11 -3.20 -0.92
CA ASN A 285 12.57 -1.98 -1.60
C ASN A 285 11.43 -0.97 -1.85
N GLY A 286 10.25 -1.22 -1.28
CA GLY A 286 9.03 -0.47 -1.53
C GLY A 286 8.36 -0.83 -2.85
N VAL A 287 7.15 -0.30 -3.02
CA VAL A 287 6.39 -0.42 -4.28
C VAL A 287 6.76 0.72 -5.22
N ARG A 288 7.01 0.41 -6.50
CA ARG A 288 7.48 1.40 -7.48
C ARG A 288 6.67 1.33 -8.79
N SER A 289 6.30 2.49 -9.32
CA SER A 289 5.67 2.61 -10.65
C SER A 289 6.20 3.81 -11.42
N LEU A 290 5.87 3.83 -12.72
CA LEU A 290 6.13 4.96 -13.60
C LEU A 290 4.80 5.67 -13.86
N SER A 291 4.86 6.99 -14.07
CA SER A 291 3.78 7.78 -14.63
C SER A 291 3.35 7.25 -15.99
N ARG A 292 2.21 7.73 -16.48
CA ARG A 292 1.62 7.24 -17.73
C ARG A 292 2.52 7.53 -18.94
N ASP A 293 3.19 8.68 -18.93
CA ASP A 293 4.13 9.08 -19.97
C ASP A 293 5.57 8.57 -19.75
N GLY A 294 5.82 7.90 -18.62
CA GLY A 294 7.12 7.35 -18.24
C GLY A 294 8.15 8.38 -17.77
N ARG A 295 7.74 9.63 -17.49
CA ARG A 295 8.66 10.72 -17.10
C ARG A 295 8.91 10.86 -15.61
N SER A 296 7.99 10.39 -14.76
CA SER A 296 8.17 10.44 -13.31
C SER A 296 7.94 9.10 -12.64
N LEU A 297 8.54 8.94 -11.47
CA LEU A 297 8.38 7.75 -10.64
C LEU A 297 7.32 7.97 -9.56
N GLU A 298 6.60 6.92 -9.21
CA GLU A 298 5.84 6.86 -7.98
C GLU A 298 6.48 5.82 -7.06
N LEU A 299 6.87 6.26 -5.87
CA LEU A 299 7.72 5.52 -4.95
C LEU A 299 7.05 5.48 -3.57
N GLU A 300 6.54 4.31 -3.20
CA GLU A 300 6.16 4.02 -1.83
C GLU A 300 7.37 3.48 -1.05
N THR A 301 7.57 3.97 0.16
CA THR A 301 8.78 3.68 0.96
C THR A 301 8.48 2.75 2.13
N PRO A 302 9.27 1.68 2.33
CA PRO A 302 9.19 0.87 3.55
C PRO A 302 9.48 1.73 4.79
N ASP A 303 8.79 1.43 5.88
CA ASP A 303 8.68 2.31 7.04
C ASP A 303 9.79 2.17 8.08
N VAL A 304 9.91 3.21 8.91
CA VAL A 304 10.83 3.22 10.06
C VAL A 304 10.40 2.21 11.12
N TRP A 305 9.10 2.07 11.38
CA TRP A 305 8.60 1.31 12.52
C TRP A 305 8.73 -0.21 12.34
N THR A 306 8.10 -0.77 11.31
CA THR A 306 7.97 -2.21 11.06
C THR A 306 9.06 -2.74 10.14
N SER A 307 9.39 -2.00 9.08
CA SER A 307 10.41 -2.41 8.11
C SER A 307 11.83 -2.04 8.54
N SER A 308 11.99 -1.14 9.53
CA SER A 308 13.29 -0.58 9.91
C SER A 308 14.03 0.00 8.72
N SER A 309 13.35 0.81 7.92
CA SER A 309 13.86 1.30 6.64
C SER A 309 13.71 2.81 6.46
N PHE A 310 14.57 3.35 5.59
CA PHE A 310 14.50 4.71 5.07
C PHE A 310 15.01 4.73 3.63
N ARG A 311 14.70 5.77 2.85
CA ARG A 311 15.15 5.92 1.47
C ARG A 311 16.12 7.08 1.36
N VAL A 312 17.23 6.86 0.64
CA VAL A 312 18.13 7.93 0.20
C VAL A 312 17.82 8.21 -1.27
N ILE A 313 17.59 9.49 -1.55
CA ILE A 313 17.26 10.00 -2.88
C ILE A 313 18.35 10.96 -3.28
N VAL A 314 18.87 10.81 -4.49
CA VAL A 314 19.97 11.64 -5.00
C VAL A 314 19.60 12.13 -6.38
N PHE A 315 19.63 13.45 -6.57
CA PHE A 315 19.73 14.02 -7.90
C PHE A 315 21.20 14.18 -8.26
N ASP A 316 21.67 13.40 -9.23
CA ASP A 316 23.01 13.49 -9.79
C ASP A 316 22.89 14.00 -11.23
N HIS A 317 23.38 15.22 -11.49
CA HIS A 317 23.18 15.91 -12.77
C HIS A 317 21.70 15.98 -13.21
N ASN A 318 20.82 16.40 -12.29
CA ASN A 318 19.36 16.48 -12.45
C ASN A 318 18.65 15.13 -12.68
N ARG A 319 19.36 13.99 -12.55
CA ARG A 319 18.76 12.66 -12.70
C ARG A 319 18.54 12.04 -11.34
N LEU A 320 17.35 11.49 -11.16
CA LEU A 320 16.92 10.87 -9.91
C LEU A 320 17.49 9.45 -9.77
N ALA A 321 18.19 9.22 -8.68
CA ALA A 321 18.59 7.92 -8.18
C ALA A 321 18.01 7.72 -6.77
N GLU A 322 17.65 6.49 -6.44
CA GLU A 322 17.00 6.18 -5.17
C GLU A 322 17.41 4.78 -4.71
N HIS A 323 17.65 4.62 -3.40
CA HIS A 323 17.85 3.32 -2.77
C HIS A 323 17.21 3.29 -1.37
N VAL A 324 16.65 2.14 -1.00
CA VAL A 324 16.13 1.89 0.35
C VAL A 324 17.20 1.19 1.18
N HIS A 325 17.37 1.65 2.41
CA HIS A 325 18.34 1.12 3.36
C HIS A 325 17.66 0.64 4.64
N LYS A 326 18.31 -0.29 5.34
CA LYS A 326 17.90 -0.73 6.68
C LYS A 326 18.61 0.08 7.74
N ILE A 327 17.85 0.49 8.75
CA ILE A 327 18.35 1.20 9.92
C ILE A 327 19.35 0.30 10.66
N GLY A 328 20.53 0.83 10.95
CA GLY A 328 21.60 0.11 11.63
C GLY A 328 22.48 -0.76 10.72
N GLN A 329 22.17 -0.87 9.42
CA GLN A 329 23.05 -1.54 8.46
C GLN A 329 23.97 -0.53 7.77
N TRP A 330 25.26 -0.85 7.78
CA TRP A 330 26.33 -0.05 7.16
C TRP A 330 27.19 -0.95 6.26
N PRO A 331 27.80 -0.39 5.20
CA PRO A 331 27.70 1.01 4.76
C PRO A 331 26.38 1.32 4.04
N ILE A 332 26.05 2.61 3.93
CA ILE A 332 24.98 3.09 3.05
C ILE A 332 25.60 3.33 1.67
N VAL A 333 25.03 2.69 0.63
CA VAL A 333 25.55 2.72 -0.74
C VAL A 333 24.44 3.16 -1.69
N VAL A 334 24.66 4.21 -2.48
CA VAL A 334 23.70 4.71 -3.47
C VAL A 334 24.35 4.75 -4.83
N VAL A 335 23.92 3.87 -5.74
CA VAL A 335 24.37 3.90 -7.14
C VAL A 335 23.54 4.93 -7.89
N THR A 336 24.19 6.00 -8.35
CA THR A 336 23.54 7.10 -9.09
C THR A 336 23.61 6.92 -10.60
N ASN A 337 24.56 6.11 -11.09
CA ASN A 337 24.66 5.73 -12.49
C ASN A 337 25.33 4.36 -12.63
N PRO A 338 24.74 3.39 -13.35
CA PRO A 338 23.37 3.40 -13.88
C PRO A 338 22.33 3.32 -12.75
N THR A 339 21.14 3.88 -12.96
CA THR A 339 20.02 3.76 -12.01
C THR A 339 19.28 2.42 -12.16
N PRO A 340 18.39 2.03 -11.23
CA PRO A 340 17.55 0.84 -11.43
C PRO A 340 16.66 0.92 -12.68
N ALA A 341 16.29 -0.23 -13.26
CA ALA A 341 15.63 -0.36 -14.56
C ALA A 341 14.38 0.53 -14.74
N LEU A 342 13.62 0.72 -13.65
CA LEU A 342 12.45 1.60 -13.67
C LEU A 342 12.85 3.08 -13.78
N ALA A 343 13.89 3.49 -13.06
CA ALA A 343 14.44 4.85 -13.10
C ALA A 343 15.27 5.12 -14.38
N THR A 344 15.93 4.12 -14.96
CA THR A 344 16.59 4.27 -16.27
C THR A 344 15.60 4.44 -17.41
N SER A 345 14.36 3.98 -17.21
CA SER A 345 13.26 4.19 -18.18
C SER A 345 12.79 5.65 -18.25
N VAL A 346 13.15 6.48 -17.27
CA VAL A 346 12.92 7.93 -17.34
C VAL A 346 13.74 8.51 -18.50
N PRO A 347 13.15 9.36 -19.38
CA PRO A 347 13.83 9.87 -20.56
C PRO A 347 15.21 10.48 -20.26
N GLY A 348 16.21 10.06 -21.04
CA GLY A 348 17.58 10.57 -20.91
C GLY A 348 18.45 9.89 -19.84
N SER A 349 17.89 9.08 -18.92
CA SER A 349 18.67 8.34 -17.92
C SER A 349 19.48 7.21 -18.56
N ALA A 350 18.84 6.32 -19.31
CA ALA A 350 19.52 5.23 -20.02
C ALA A 350 20.56 5.74 -21.04
N ALA A 351 20.22 6.76 -21.82
CA ALA A 351 21.11 7.35 -22.81
C ALA A 351 22.33 8.05 -22.20
N ALA A 352 22.19 8.56 -20.97
CA ALA A 352 23.30 9.16 -20.24
C ALA A 352 24.18 8.09 -19.60
N ALA A 353 23.58 7.03 -19.05
CA ALA A 353 24.32 5.87 -18.55
C ALA A 353 25.14 5.20 -19.67
N ALA A 354 24.55 5.00 -20.86
CA ALA A 354 25.22 4.43 -22.02
C ALA A 354 26.42 5.26 -22.53
N ARG A 355 26.48 6.56 -22.20
CA ARG A 355 27.57 7.46 -22.57
C ARG A 355 28.53 7.77 -21.41
N SER A 356 28.30 7.19 -20.23
CA SER A 356 29.14 7.42 -19.06
C SER A 356 30.36 6.49 -19.09
N SER A 357 31.54 7.04 -18.81
CA SER A 357 32.78 6.28 -18.60
C SER A 357 32.87 5.62 -17.23
N HIS A 358 31.96 5.98 -16.30
CA HIS A 358 32.00 5.51 -14.92
C HIS A 358 30.63 5.06 -14.39
N ILE A 359 30.65 4.03 -13.54
CA ILE A 359 29.61 3.76 -12.55
C ILE A 359 29.85 4.70 -11.37
N ARG A 360 28.79 5.38 -10.94
CA ARG A 360 28.86 6.39 -9.88
C ARG A 360 28.17 5.87 -8.63
N VAL A 361 28.92 5.86 -7.54
CA VAL A 361 28.50 5.25 -6.28
C VAL A 361 28.79 6.21 -5.13
N LEU A 362 27.74 6.63 -4.43
CA LEU A 362 27.88 7.29 -3.14
C LEU A 362 28.04 6.24 -2.06
N LEU A 363 29.11 6.35 -1.29
CA LEU A 363 29.42 5.47 -0.16
C LEU A 363 29.42 6.30 1.11
N TYR A 364 28.66 5.86 2.11
CA TYR A 364 28.70 6.45 3.44
C TYR A 364 28.95 5.35 4.47
N ARG A 365 30.05 5.47 5.20
CA ARG A 365 30.45 4.49 6.21
C ARG A 365 30.02 4.93 7.59
N ASP A 366 29.97 3.96 8.51
CA ASP A 366 29.69 4.25 9.92
C ASP A 366 30.78 5.19 10.48
N ARG A 367 30.38 6.14 11.32
CA ARG A 367 31.29 7.07 12.03
C ARG A 367 32.31 6.35 12.90
N THR A 368 32.01 5.12 13.32
CA THR A 368 32.93 4.29 14.08
C THR A 368 34.05 3.69 13.23
N SER A 369 33.92 3.72 11.90
CA SER A 369 34.94 3.23 10.99
C SER A 369 36.21 4.07 11.08
N THR A 370 37.32 3.44 11.44
CA THR A 370 38.66 4.06 11.49
C THR A 370 39.46 3.87 10.21
N ARG A 371 38.93 3.11 9.25
CA ARG A 371 39.62 2.84 7.98
C ARG A 371 39.56 4.08 7.09
N PRO A 372 40.67 4.49 6.46
CA PRO A 372 40.66 5.65 5.56
C PRO A 372 39.84 5.37 4.29
N SER A 373 39.96 4.17 3.73
CA SER A 373 39.22 3.67 2.56
C SER A 373 38.73 2.25 2.78
N THR A 374 37.82 1.80 1.92
CA THR A 374 37.28 0.42 1.90
C THR A 374 37.26 -0.09 0.47
N GLU A 375 37.49 -1.39 0.25
CA GLU A 375 37.44 -1.94 -1.10
C GLU A 375 36.01 -1.86 -1.63
N LEU A 376 35.78 -1.14 -2.73
CA LEU A 376 34.50 -1.06 -3.43
C LEU A 376 34.59 -1.90 -4.71
N LYS A 377 33.87 -3.00 -4.75
CA LYS A 377 33.84 -3.92 -5.88
C LYS A 377 32.46 -3.93 -6.52
N ILE A 378 32.41 -3.79 -7.84
CA ILE A 378 31.16 -3.82 -8.62
C ILE A 378 31.16 -5.06 -9.49
N GLU A 379 30.09 -5.83 -9.40
CA GLU A 379 29.82 -6.96 -10.27
C GLU A 379 28.59 -6.68 -11.13
N ILE A 380 28.66 -7.05 -12.40
CA ILE A 380 27.52 -7.02 -13.33
C ILE A 380 27.33 -8.43 -13.89
N ASP A 381 26.12 -8.97 -13.74
CA ASP A 381 25.76 -10.35 -14.13
C ASP A 381 26.73 -11.42 -13.58
N GLY A 382 27.19 -11.21 -12.34
CA GLY A 382 28.14 -12.11 -11.63
C GLY A 382 29.59 -12.02 -12.14
N LYS A 383 29.93 -11.00 -12.92
CA LYS A 383 31.31 -10.74 -13.38
C LYS A 383 31.80 -9.42 -12.81
N VAL A 384 33.04 -9.38 -12.36
CA VAL A 384 33.67 -8.15 -11.88
C VAL A 384 33.74 -7.12 -13.01
N ALA A 385 32.98 -6.03 -12.86
CA ALA A 385 32.93 -4.93 -13.81
C ALA A 385 33.98 -3.85 -13.47
N GLY A 386 34.27 -3.66 -12.19
CA GLY A 386 35.29 -2.71 -11.73
C GLY A 386 35.51 -2.78 -10.23
N HIS A 387 36.61 -2.19 -9.76
CA HIS A 387 36.91 -2.02 -8.34
C HIS A 387 37.66 -0.70 -8.11
N THR A 388 37.53 -0.13 -6.92
CA THR A 388 38.30 1.04 -6.47
C THR A 388 38.43 1.02 -4.95
N ASP A 389 39.41 1.76 -4.42
CA ASP A 389 39.44 2.10 -3.00
C ASP A 389 38.38 3.18 -2.74
N GLY A 390 37.27 2.78 -2.15
CA GLY A 390 36.12 3.62 -1.85
C GLY A 390 36.37 4.55 -0.66
N MET A 391 36.08 5.83 -0.84
CA MET A 391 36.09 6.86 0.20
C MET A 391 34.64 7.27 0.55
N ASP A 392 34.45 7.96 1.68
CA ASP A 392 33.14 8.56 1.96
C ASP A 392 32.80 9.63 0.92
N GLY A 393 31.56 9.59 0.43
CA GLY A 393 31.07 10.44 -0.65
C GLY A 393 31.09 9.73 -2.01
N LEU A 394 31.24 10.52 -3.08
CA LEU A 394 31.12 10.04 -4.46
C LEU A 394 32.39 9.29 -4.89
N ASN A 395 32.20 8.08 -5.39
CA ASN A 395 33.24 7.23 -5.97
C ASN A 395 32.91 6.94 -7.44
N LEU A 396 33.94 7.03 -8.29
CA LEU A 396 33.85 6.74 -9.71
C LEU A 396 34.54 5.41 -9.99
N VAL A 397 33.81 4.45 -10.55
CA VAL A 397 34.36 3.15 -10.95
C VAL A 397 34.29 3.05 -12.46
N ALA A 398 35.45 2.93 -13.12
CA ALA A 398 35.51 2.80 -14.57
C ALA A 398 34.72 1.56 -15.03
N TRP A 399 33.99 1.70 -16.14
CA TRP A 399 33.25 0.60 -16.76
C TRP A 399 33.13 0.78 -18.27
N GLU A 400 32.73 -0.29 -18.97
CA GLU A 400 32.46 -0.28 -20.41
C GLU A 400 30.95 -0.45 -20.65
N PRO A 401 30.18 0.64 -20.85
CA PRO A 401 28.72 0.56 -21.00
C PRO A 401 28.28 -0.20 -22.26
N ASP A 402 29.09 -0.20 -23.33
CA ASP A 402 28.79 -0.88 -24.59
C ASP A 402 28.58 -2.40 -24.40
N ALA A 403 29.27 -3.00 -23.43
CA ALA A 403 29.11 -4.41 -23.06
C ALA A 403 27.72 -4.75 -22.49
N TYR A 404 26.97 -3.73 -22.05
CA TYR A 404 25.67 -3.83 -21.39
C TYR A 404 24.58 -3.04 -22.14
N SER A 405 24.83 -2.73 -23.41
CA SER A 405 23.97 -1.88 -24.25
C SER A 405 22.61 -2.49 -24.58
N SER A 406 22.44 -3.81 -24.45
CA SER A 406 21.21 -4.52 -24.80
C SER A 406 20.73 -5.47 -23.73
N GLY A 407 19.44 -5.44 -23.41
CA GLY A 407 18.82 -6.31 -22.43
C GLY A 407 18.82 -5.75 -21.02
N VAL A 408 18.65 -6.65 -20.05
CA VAL A 408 18.57 -6.31 -18.62
C VAL A 408 19.69 -7.01 -17.88
N HIS A 409 20.44 -6.23 -17.13
CA HIS A 409 21.64 -6.64 -16.40
C HIS A 409 21.43 -6.44 -14.91
N ASN A 410 22.01 -7.32 -14.10
CA ASN A 410 21.99 -7.18 -12.65
C ASN A 410 23.30 -6.56 -12.18
N LEU A 411 23.23 -5.44 -11.45
CA LEU A 411 24.37 -4.76 -10.85
C LEU A 411 24.38 -5.02 -9.34
N GLU A 412 25.53 -5.45 -8.84
CA GLU A 412 25.77 -5.71 -7.43
C GLU A 412 26.99 -4.95 -6.94
N VAL A 413 26.89 -4.34 -5.75
CA VAL A 413 27.99 -3.59 -5.13
C VAL A 413 28.38 -4.25 -3.83
N PHE A 414 29.66 -4.58 -3.70
CA PHE A 414 30.26 -5.18 -2.51
C PHE A 414 31.25 -4.20 -1.89
N VAL A 415 31.25 -4.11 -0.56
CA VAL A 415 32.21 -3.29 0.19
C VAL A 415 33.01 -4.18 1.14
N ASP A 416 34.33 -3.98 1.22
CA ASP A 416 35.26 -4.68 2.11
C ASP A 416 35.22 -6.22 2.00
N GLY A 417 35.00 -6.74 0.78
CA GLY A 417 34.97 -8.18 0.53
C GLY A 417 33.80 -8.90 1.23
N ALA A 418 32.71 -8.18 1.53
CA ALA A 418 31.50 -8.77 2.09
C ALA A 418 30.97 -9.91 1.21
N ASN A 419 30.45 -10.96 1.84
CA ASN A 419 29.85 -12.10 1.14
C ASN A 419 28.47 -11.75 0.52
N GLU A 420 27.83 -10.71 1.03
CA GLU A 420 26.53 -10.23 0.55
C GLU A 420 26.69 -8.84 -0.06
N ALA A 421 26.03 -8.60 -1.18
CA ALA A 421 26.03 -7.30 -1.84
C ALA A 421 25.30 -6.27 -0.95
N CYS A 422 25.89 -5.10 -0.79
CA CYS A 422 25.26 -3.97 -0.09
C CYS A 422 24.06 -3.44 -0.87
N VAL A 423 24.13 -3.50 -2.20
CA VAL A 423 23.09 -3.07 -3.13
C VAL A 423 23.05 -4.06 -4.30
N SER A 424 21.85 -4.51 -4.69
CA SER A 424 21.62 -5.35 -5.87
C SER A 424 20.34 -4.91 -6.58
N PHE A 425 20.43 -4.60 -7.87
CA PHE A 425 19.28 -4.23 -8.68
C PHE A 425 19.50 -4.53 -10.17
N ASP A 426 18.39 -4.67 -10.89
CA ASP A 426 18.41 -4.79 -12.34
C ASP A 426 18.39 -3.40 -13.00
N PHE A 427 19.17 -3.21 -14.07
CA PHE A 427 19.19 -2.01 -14.91
C PHE A 427 19.15 -2.37 -16.40
N SER A 428 18.80 -1.40 -17.25
CA SER A 428 18.79 -1.55 -18.69
C SER A 428 19.11 -0.22 -19.39
N LEU A 429 19.93 -0.30 -20.44
CA LEU A 429 20.37 0.84 -21.25
C LEU A 429 19.55 1.03 -22.55
N ASP A 430 18.78 0.02 -22.96
CA ASP A 430 17.91 0.04 -24.15
C ASP A 430 16.41 0.14 -23.81
N GLY A 431 16.07 0.23 -22.51
CA GLY A 431 14.69 0.23 -22.03
C GLY A 431 14.07 -1.16 -21.95
N SER A 432 14.86 -2.22 -22.10
CA SER A 432 14.41 -3.59 -21.82
C SER A 432 13.93 -3.71 -20.37
N SER A 433 12.88 -4.51 -20.18
CA SER A 433 12.39 -4.88 -18.86
C SER A 433 12.29 -6.40 -18.75
N ARG A 434 12.70 -6.95 -17.60
CA ARG A 434 12.52 -8.38 -17.33
C ARG A 434 11.07 -8.62 -16.98
N PHE A 435 10.41 -9.50 -17.74
CA PHE A 435 9.26 -10.21 -17.20
C PHE A 435 9.78 -11.08 -16.04
N PRO A 436 9.13 -11.06 -14.86
CA PRO A 436 9.58 -11.86 -13.74
C PRO A 436 9.62 -13.34 -14.16
N ARG A 437 10.75 -14.01 -13.91
CA ARG A 437 10.88 -15.46 -14.17
C ARG A 437 9.73 -16.19 -13.49
N PHE A 438 9.04 -17.06 -14.25
CA PHE A 438 7.76 -17.67 -13.89
C PHE A 438 7.89 -18.70 -12.75
N SER A 439 7.87 -18.22 -11.51
CA SER A 439 7.42 -18.99 -10.36
C SER A 439 6.04 -18.47 -9.93
N LEU A 440 5.19 -19.33 -9.39
CA LEU A 440 3.88 -18.90 -8.88
C LEU A 440 4.02 -17.77 -7.85
N ARG A 441 5.08 -17.80 -7.04
CA ARG A 441 5.37 -16.77 -6.04
C ARG A 441 5.75 -15.43 -6.67
N SER A 442 6.70 -15.42 -7.61
CA SER A 442 7.14 -14.19 -8.29
C SER A 442 6.01 -13.57 -9.12
N THR A 443 5.19 -14.40 -9.78
CA THR A 443 3.98 -13.92 -10.48
C THR A 443 2.98 -13.31 -9.50
N ALA A 444 2.72 -13.94 -8.35
CA ALA A 444 1.81 -13.40 -7.35
C ALA A 444 2.29 -12.06 -6.77
N LEU A 445 3.59 -11.96 -6.43
CA LEU A 445 4.17 -10.71 -5.91
C LEU A 445 4.11 -9.59 -6.95
N TYR A 446 4.46 -9.88 -8.20
CA TYR A 446 4.37 -8.90 -9.29
C TYR A 446 2.93 -8.42 -9.52
N VAL A 447 1.94 -9.31 -9.42
CA VAL A 447 0.52 -8.92 -9.51
C VAL A 447 0.15 -8.00 -8.36
N ILE A 448 0.53 -8.34 -7.11
CA ILE A 448 0.24 -7.48 -5.94
C ILE A 448 0.89 -6.10 -6.12
N GLU A 449 2.14 -6.04 -6.58
CA GLU A 449 2.85 -4.78 -6.83
C GLU A 449 2.11 -3.91 -7.86
N ILE A 450 1.65 -4.49 -8.97
CA ILE A 450 0.84 -3.76 -9.97
C ILE A 450 -0.47 -3.28 -9.36
N LEU A 451 -1.17 -4.11 -8.59
CA LEU A 451 -2.41 -3.71 -7.95
C LEU A 451 -2.20 -2.49 -7.06
N MET A 452 -1.12 -2.50 -6.28
CA MET A 452 -0.85 -1.47 -5.28
C MET A 452 -0.16 -0.23 -5.84
N SER A 453 0.40 -0.30 -7.05
CA SER A 453 1.11 0.83 -7.67
C SER A 453 0.37 1.47 -8.84
N ARG A 454 -0.56 0.75 -9.48
CA ARG A 454 -1.18 1.19 -10.75
C ARG A 454 -2.69 1.05 -10.82
N THR A 455 -3.33 0.36 -9.86
CA THR A 455 -4.78 0.19 -9.90
C THR A 455 -5.52 1.17 -9.01
N ASP A 456 -6.73 1.51 -9.46
CA ASP A 456 -7.73 2.18 -8.67
C ASP A 456 -8.23 1.21 -7.59
N PHE A 457 -7.54 1.16 -6.46
CA PHE A 457 -7.84 0.22 -5.39
C PHE A 457 -9.30 0.36 -4.90
N PRO A 458 -9.87 1.57 -4.72
CA PRO A 458 -11.30 1.74 -4.44
C PRO A 458 -12.22 1.03 -5.44
N ARG A 459 -12.04 1.23 -6.76
CA ARG A 459 -12.91 0.59 -7.77
C ARG A 459 -12.67 -0.91 -7.87
N LEU A 460 -11.42 -1.37 -7.68
CA LEU A 460 -11.11 -2.79 -7.63
C LEU A 460 -11.95 -3.48 -6.55
N LEU A 461 -12.06 -2.86 -5.37
CA LEU A 461 -12.87 -3.39 -4.25
C LEU A 461 -14.37 -3.44 -4.60
N GLU A 462 -14.93 -2.37 -5.17
CA GLU A 462 -16.34 -2.33 -5.60
C GLU A 462 -16.69 -3.48 -6.55
N MET A 463 -15.82 -3.70 -7.52
CA MET A 463 -15.99 -4.73 -8.51
C MET A 463 -15.76 -6.14 -7.94
N LEU A 464 -14.80 -6.32 -7.03
CA LEU A 464 -14.65 -7.56 -6.26
C LEU A 464 -15.92 -7.87 -5.45
N ILE A 465 -16.56 -6.86 -4.84
CA ILE A 465 -17.86 -7.04 -4.16
C ILE A 465 -18.90 -7.56 -5.15
N ILE A 466 -19.08 -6.88 -6.29
CA ILE A 466 -20.07 -7.26 -7.32
C ILE A 466 -19.83 -8.70 -7.81
N LEU A 467 -18.58 -9.05 -8.10
CA LEU A 467 -18.22 -10.38 -8.60
C LEU A 467 -18.45 -11.48 -7.58
N GLY A 468 -18.08 -11.25 -6.31
CA GLY A 468 -18.31 -12.22 -5.26
C GLY A 468 -19.81 -12.46 -5.02
N ILE A 469 -20.63 -11.41 -5.09
CA ILE A 469 -22.09 -11.50 -5.00
C ILE A 469 -22.66 -12.28 -6.19
N LEU A 470 -22.26 -11.92 -7.41
CA LEU A 470 -22.70 -12.59 -8.62
C LEU A 470 -22.34 -14.09 -8.59
N GLY A 471 -21.12 -14.41 -8.16
CA GLY A 471 -20.66 -15.79 -7.95
C GLY A 471 -21.54 -16.55 -6.95
N CYS A 472 -21.93 -15.91 -5.84
CA CYS A 472 -22.86 -16.50 -4.88
C CYS A 472 -24.24 -16.77 -5.49
N ILE A 473 -24.81 -15.80 -6.20
CA ILE A 473 -26.12 -15.92 -6.87
C ILE A 473 -26.10 -17.06 -7.90
N VAL A 474 -25.09 -17.10 -8.78
CA VAL A 474 -24.94 -18.15 -9.80
C VAL A 474 -24.82 -19.52 -9.16
N THR A 475 -24.02 -19.65 -8.09
CA THR A 475 -23.86 -20.91 -7.36
C THR A 475 -25.19 -21.41 -6.79
N LEU A 476 -26.03 -20.50 -6.29
CA LEU A 476 -27.34 -20.86 -5.71
C LEU A 476 -28.40 -21.17 -6.76
N ILE A 477 -28.36 -20.49 -7.91
CA ILE A 477 -29.21 -20.83 -9.06
C ILE A 477 -28.84 -22.21 -9.58
N TYR A 478 -27.55 -22.49 -9.77
CA TYR A 478 -27.07 -23.80 -10.24
C TYR A 478 -27.52 -24.94 -9.31
N THR A 479 -27.37 -24.76 -8.00
CA THR A 479 -27.85 -25.76 -7.01
C THR A 479 -29.37 -25.89 -6.96
N ARG A 480 -30.12 -24.83 -7.29
CA ARG A 480 -31.60 -24.88 -7.41
C ARG A 480 -32.05 -25.75 -8.59
N TYR A 481 -31.37 -25.70 -9.74
CA TYR A 481 -31.81 -26.41 -10.95
C TYR A 481 -31.16 -27.78 -11.17
N SER A 482 -30.20 -28.19 -10.32
CA SER A 482 -29.57 -29.53 -10.42
C SER A 482 -30.45 -30.63 -9.80
N PRO A 483 -31.01 -31.57 -10.59
CA PRO A 483 -32.01 -32.56 -10.14
C PRO A 483 -31.56 -33.41 -8.93
N SER A 484 -30.27 -33.70 -8.82
CA SER A 484 -29.66 -34.50 -7.74
C SER A 484 -29.75 -33.82 -6.36
N TYR A 485 -29.90 -32.50 -6.32
CA TYR A 485 -29.84 -31.67 -5.11
C TYR A 485 -31.21 -31.13 -4.68
N ILE A 486 -32.19 -31.12 -5.60
CA ILE A 486 -33.51 -30.49 -5.43
C ILE A 486 -34.33 -31.08 -4.27
N ALA A 487 -34.16 -32.37 -3.95
CA ALA A 487 -35.04 -33.07 -3.01
C ALA A 487 -34.54 -33.08 -1.55
N ARG A 488 -33.28 -32.72 -1.27
CA ARG A 488 -32.64 -33.17 -0.01
C ARG A 488 -32.67 -32.17 1.16
N TRP A 489 -32.66 -30.84 0.96
CA TRP A 489 -32.48 -29.89 2.09
C TRP A 489 -33.10 -28.48 1.91
N PRO A 490 -34.42 -28.28 2.16
CA PRO A 490 -35.11 -27.00 1.95
C PRO A 490 -34.76 -25.90 2.96
N ALA A 491 -34.39 -26.26 4.20
CA ALA A 491 -34.08 -25.29 5.27
C ALA A 491 -32.76 -24.55 5.02
N LEU A 492 -31.65 -25.27 4.84
CA LEU A 492 -30.35 -24.68 4.49
C LEU A 492 -30.44 -23.75 3.27
N ARG A 493 -31.21 -24.16 2.25
CA ARG A 493 -31.47 -23.36 1.06
C ARG A 493 -32.26 -22.08 1.37
N ARG A 494 -33.32 -22.14 2.19
CA ARG A 494 -34.07 -20.94 2.62
C ARG A 494 -33.18 -19.97 3.38
N GLY A 495 -32.27 -20.48 4.23
CA GLY A 495 -31.24 -19.68 4.89
C GLY A 495 -30.42 -18.85 3.92
N VAL A 496 -29.71 -19.51 3.01
CA VAL A 496 -28.80 -18.82 2.10
C VAL A 496 -29.52 -17.84 1.16
N TRP A 497 -30.71 -18.20 0.66
CA TRP A 497 -31.53 -17.28 -0.14
C TRP A 497 -32.02 -16.08 0.69
N TRP A 498 -32.42 -16.30 1.94
CA TRP A 498 -32.82 -15.21 2.84
C TRP A 498 -31.64 -14.30 3.17
N SER A 499 -30.47 -14.87 3.36
CA SER A 499 -29.23 -14.13 3.59
C SER A 499 -28.81 -13.28 2.40
N LEU A 500 -28.86 -13.84 1.19
CA LEU A 500 -28.62 -13.07 -0.02
C LEU A 500 -29.67 -12.00 -0.22
N PHE A 501 -30.95 -12.29 0.06
CA PHE A 501 -32.02 -11.32 -0.05
C PHE A 501 -31.85 -10.16 0.94
N VAL A 502 -31.60 -10.47 2.22
CA VAL A 502 -31.30 -9.46 3.25
C VAL A 502 -30.09 -8.63 2.83
N TYR A 503 -29.05 -9.27 2.30
CA TYR A 503 -27.85 -8.59 1.83
C TYR A 503 -28.07 -7.72 0.59
N LEU A 504 -28.72 -8.23 -0.47
CA LEU A 504 -29.11 -7.47 -1.66
C LEU A 504 -30.05 -6.31 -1.32
N TRP A 505 -31.02 -6.55 -0.45
CA TRP A 505 -31.91 -5.52 0.07
C TRP A 505 -31.12 -4.44 0.81
N TRP A 506 -30.10 -4.82 1.58
CA TRP A 506 -29.17 -3.89 2.22
C TRP A 506 -28.29 -3.12 1.27
N LEU A 507 -27.75 -3.77 0.23
CA LEU A 507 -26.96 -3.09 -0.81
C LEU A 507 -27.81 -2.06 -1.58
N LEU A 508 -29.08 -2.37 -1.84
CA LEU A 508 -29.97 -1.57 -2.68
C LEU A 508 -30.69 -0.42 -1.95
N ARG A 509 -30.78 -0.45 -0.62
CA ARG A 509 -31.54 0.54 0.20
C ARG A 509 -30.67 1.32 1.17
N GLY A 510 -29.35 1.22 1.04
CA GLY A 510 -28.40 1.44 2.12
C GLY A 510 -28.33 2.85 2.68
N TRP A 511 -29.17 3.16 3.68
CA TRP A 511 -28.93 4.15 4.75
C TRP A 511 -29.85 3.81 5.96
N PHE A 512 -29.38 3.02 6.93
CA PHE A 512 -30.01 2.82 8.26
C PHE A 512 -28.86 2.51 9.25
N TYR A 513 -28.70 3.05 10.46
CA TYR A 513 -29.63 3.49 11.51
C TYR A 513 -28.96 4.47 12.51
N VAL A 514 -29.78 5.15 13.34
CA VAL A 514 -29.50 6.25 14.29
C VAL A 514 -29.33 5.77 15.75
N VAL A 515 -28.28 6.21 16.46
CA VAL A 515 -28.29 6.33 17.94
C VAL A 515 -27.60 7.63 18.38
N PRO A 516 -28.32 8.59 18.97
CA PRO A 516 -27.71 9.74 19.64
C PRO A 516 -27.23 9.37 21.05
N GLY A 517 -26.02 9.83 21.42
CA GLY A 517 -25.69 10.12 22.82
C GLY A 517 -25.17 9.01 23.73
N LEU A 518 -24.42 8.01 23.22
CA LEU A 518 -23.87 6.93 24.07
C LEU A 518 -22.33 6.90 24.21
N VAL A 519 -21.59 7.78 23.54
CA VAL A 519 -20.12 7.89 23.70
C VAL A 519 -19.75 9.33 24.05
N PRO A 520 -19.31 9.61 25.28
CA PRO A 520 -18.72 10.90 25.63
C PRO A 520 -17.49 11.15 24.74
N GLY A 521 -17.45 12.29 24.04
CA GLY A 521 -16.29 12.71 23.23
C GLY A 521 -16.49 12.68 21.71
N ILE A 522 -17.54 12.02 21.19
CA ILE A 522 -17.85 12.06 19.75
C ILE A 522 -18.80 13.24 19.47
N GLN A 523 -18.33 14.28 18.77
CA GLN A 523 -19.16 15.43 18.36
C GLN A 523 -20.22 15.06 17.29
N ALA A 524 -20.12 13.90 16.64
CA ALA A 524 -21.12 13.44 15.68
C ALA A 524 -22.38 12.91 16.39
N ARG A 525 -23.50 13.62 16.23
CA ARG A 525 -24.80 13.26 16.85
C ARG A 525 -25.45 12.00 16.25
N TYR A 526 -25.01 11.52 15.08
CA TYR A 526 -25.54 10.36 14.36
C TYR A 526 -24.46 9.72 13.46
N ALA A 527 -24.55 8.43 13.14
CA ALA A 527 -23.70 7.74 12.16
C ALA A 527 -24.53 6.78 11.28
N PHE A 528 -24.62 7.04 9.98
CA PHE A 528 -25.20 6.17 8.98
C PHE A 528 -24.09 5.40 8.28
N VAL A 529 -24.12 4.08 8.29
CA VAL A 529 -23.16 3.26 7.53
C VAL A 529 -23.94 2.59 6.41
N GLY A 530 -23.50 2.75 5.16
CA GLY A 530 -24.10 2.13 3.98
C GLY A 530 -23.04 1.78 2.94
N VAL A 531 -23.46 1.07 1.89
CA VAL A 531 -22.60 0.75 0.73
C VAL A 531 -22.19 2.01 -0.03
N LEU A 532 -23.00 3.07 0.07
CA LEU A 532 -22.75 4.36 -0.56
C LEU A 532 -21.85 5.29 0.26
N GLY A 533 -21.43 4.89 1.47
CA GLY A 533 -20.62 5.74 2.36
C GLY A 533 -20.96 5.55 3.83
N THR A 534 -20.14 6.15 4.71
CA THR A 534 -20.48 6.27 6.13
C THR A 534 -20.68 7.74 6.47
N ARG A 535 -21.90 8.17 6.79
CA ARG A 535 -22.19 9.56 7.18
C ARG A 535 -22.28 9.71 8.69
N THR A 536 -21.32 10.36 9.34
CA THR A 536 -21.39 10.67 10.78
C THR A 536 -21.70 12.14 11.03
N GLY A 537 -22.99 12.50 11.21
CA GLY A 537 -23.43 13.89 11.30
C GLY A 537 -23.30 14.60 9.95
N ASP A 538 -22.45 15.62 9.88
CA ASP A 538 -22.07 16.34 8.65
C ASP A 538 -20.89 15.69 7.91
N LEU A 539 -20.21 14.73 8.53
CA LEU A 539 -19.10 14.00 7.91
C LEU A 539 -19.63 12.93 6.96
N GLU A 540 -19.33 13.00 5.67
CA GLU A 540 -19.47 11.89 4.73
C GLU A 540 -18.11 11.22 4.52
N LEU A 541 -17.91 10.05 5.14
CA LEU A 541 -16.76 9.20 4.83
C LEU A 541 -16.97 8.53 3.47
N PRO A 542 -15.92 8.48 2.65
CA PRO A 542 -16.00 7.87 1.33
C PRO A 542 -16.38 6.38 1.39
N SER A 543 -17.18 5.93 0.43
CA SER A 543 -17.65 4.54 0.30
C SER A 543 -16.53 3.51 0.27
N SER A 544 -15.33 3.89 -0.17
CA SER A 544 -14.18 3.00 -0.36
C SER A 544 -13.67 2.34 0.93
N ASP A 545 -13.63 3.06 2.06
CA ASP A 545 -13.24 2.47 3.35
C ASP A 545 -14.24 1.39 3.79
N ALA A 546 -15.53 1.63 3.54
CA ALA A 546 -16.57 0.63 3.73
C ALA A 546 -16.40 -0.53 2.73
N ASN A 547 -16.01 -0.24 1.49
CA ASN A 547 -15.81 -1.24 0.44
C ASN A 547 -14.70 -2.24 0.79
N ILE A 548 -13.62 -1.86 1.48
CA ILE A 548 -12.63 -2.85 1.98
C ILE A 548 -13.34 -3.88 2.85
N ARG A 549 -14.16 -3.43 3.80
CA ARG A 549 -14.83 -4.32 4.75
C ARG A 549 -15.88 -5.19 4.07
N ILE A 550 -16.63 -4.60 3.16
CA ILE A 550 -17.66 -5.29 2.37
C ILE A 550 -16.99 -6.34 1.46
N ALA A 551 -15.90 -6.00 0.78
CA ALA A 551 -15.13 -6.93 -0.04
C ALA A 551 -14.57 -8.09 0.80
N LEU A 552 -13.95 -7.78 1.94
CA LEU A 552 -13.46 -8.80 2.87
C LEU A 552 -14.60 -9.69 3.37
N PHE A 553 -15.77 -9.11 3.65
CA PHE A 553 -16.95 -9.89 4.03
C PHE A 553 -17.43 -10.80 2.90
N VAL A 554 -17.60 -10.27 1.68
CA VAL A 554 -18.05 -11.06 0.54
C VAL A 554 -17.12 -12.24 0.29
N TRP A 555 -15.81 -12.00 0.24
CA TRP A 555 -14.84 -13.02 -0.16
C TRP A 555 -14.39 -13.97 0.96
N PHE A 556 -14.36 -13.52 2.22
CA PHE A 556 -13.95 -14.34 3.36
C PHE A 556 -15.11 -14.81 4.23
N THR A 557 -16.35 -14.40 3.94
CA THR A 557 -17.55 -14.88 4.61
C THR A 557 -18.56 -15.43 3.62
N LEU A 558 -19.15 -14.55 2.80
CA LEU A 558 -20.32 -14.93 2.00
C LEU A 558 -20.00 -16.04 1.00
N VAL A 559 -18.92 -15.88 0.23
CA VAL A 559 -18.47 -16.88 -0.76
C VAL A 559 -18.10 -18.21 -0.09
N PRO A 560 -17.25 -18.27 0.96
CA PRO A 560 -16.96 -19.50 1.69
C PRO A 560 -18.21 -20.15 2.30
N MET A 561 -19.17 -19.37 2.79
CA MET A 561 -20.41 -19.90 3.35
C MET A 561 -21.29 -20.55 2.28
N VAL A 562 -21.46 -19.90 1.13
CA VAL A 562 -22.19 -20.48 -0.01
C VAL A 562 -21.48 -21.76 -0.45
N ALA A 563 -20.15 -21.74 -0.58
CA ALA A 563 -19.36 -22.93 -0.92
C ALA A 563 -19.52 -24.06 0.12
N ALA A 564 -19.44 -23.75 1.41
CA ALA A 564 -19.63 -24.69 2.50
C ALA A 564 -21.06 -25.28 2.51
N SER A 565 -22.07 -24.48 2.20
CA SER A 565 -23.45 -24.94 2.01
C SER A 565 -23.58 -25.90 0.83
N VAL A 566 -22.88 -25.66 -0.28
CA VAL A 566 -22.88 -26.60 -1.42
C VAL A 566 -22.16 -27.89 -1.03
N ILE A 567 -21.01 -27.80 -0.37
CA ILE A 567 -20.23 -28.97 0.07
C ILE A 567 -21.01 -29.79 1.10
N SER A 568 -21.69 -29.16 2.05
CA SER A 568 -22.45 -29.86 3.09
C SER A 568 -23.61 -30.66 2.52
N THR A 569 -24.25 -30.20 1.43
CA THR A 569 -25.30 -30.97 0.74
C THR A 569 -24.78 -32.25 0.07
N ARG A 570 -23.45 -32.41 -0.11
CA ARG A 570 -22.83 -33.60 -0.72
C ARG A 570 -22.57 -34.73 0.30
N TYR A 571 -22.54 -34.43 1.59
CA TYR A 571 -22.20 -35.41 2.63
C TYR A 571 -23.40 -35.69 3.52
N GLN A 572 -23.83 -36.97 3.57
CA GLN A 572 -24.91 -37.41 4.45
C GLN A 572 -24.48 -37.49 5.93
N SER A 573 -23.21 -37.81 6.18
CA SER A 573 -22.69 -37.94 7.55
C SER A 573 -22.46 -36.59 8.22
N VAL A 574 -23.05 -36.38 9.40
CA VAL A 574 -22.78 -35.23 10.28
C VAL A 574 -21.28 -35.12 10.60
N ARG A 575 -20.59 -36.24 10.85
CA ARG A 575 -19.14 -36.26 11.11
C ARG A 575 -18.32 -35.73 9.93
N LYS A 576 -18.64 -36.18 8.71
CA LYS A 576 -17.95 -35.68 7.49
C LYS A 576 -18.25 -34.21 7.26
N ARG A 577 -19.50 -33.76 7.46
CA ARG A 577 -19.86 -32.34 7.38
C ARG A 577 -19.05 -31.50 8.37
N MET A 578 -18.98 -31.90 9.65
CA MET A 578 -18.19 -31.17 10.66
C MET A 578 -16.69 -31.17 10.36
N LEU A 579 -16.13 -32.26 9.84
CA LEU A 579 -14.71 -32.33 9.49
C LEU A 579 -14.32 -31.37 8.36
N PHE A 580 -15.15 -31.25 7.32
CA PHE A 580 -14.84 -30.41 6.14
C PHE A 580 -15.33 -28.96 6.28
N VAL A 581 -16.36 -28.72 7.07
CA VAL A 581 -17.03 -27.40 7.16
C VAL A 581 -16.69 -26.71 8.48
N GLY A 582 -16.53 -27.45 9.57
CA GLY A 582 -16.26 -26.91 10.92
C GLY A 582 -15.06 -25.97 11.01
N PRO A 583 -13.86 -26.31 10.47
CA PRO A 583 -12.72 -25.41 10.51
C PRO A 583 -12.95 -24.05 9.84
N LEU A 584 -13.69 -24.03 8.72
CA LEU A 584 -14.04 -22.79 8.01
C LEU A 584 -14.96 -21.90 8.86
N TRP A 585 -15.89 -22.52 9.60
CA TRP A 585 -16.79 -21.81 10.51
C TRP A 585 -16.10 -21.25 11.75
N VAL A 586 -15.16 -21.99 12.34
CA VAL A 586 -14.39 -21.50 13.50
C VAL A 586 -13.59 -20.26 13.11
N VAL A 587 -12.83 -20.32 12.01
CA VAL A 587 -12.07 -19.17 11.50
C VAL A 587 -13.00 -17.98 11.23
N PHE A 588 -14.16 -18.24 10.62
CA PHE A 588 -15.16 -17.23 10.35
C PHE A 588 -15.70 -16.55 11.64
N PHE A 589 -16.16 -17.31 12.63
CA PHE A 589 -16.71 -16.76 13.87
C PHE A 589 -15.64 -16.01 14.68
N THR A 590 -14.42 -16.54 14.78
CA THR A 590 -13.33 -15.85 15.49
C THR A 590 -13.00 -14.51 14.84
N ARG A 591 -12.92 -14.46 13.50
CA ARG A 591 -12.68 -13.21 12.76
C ARG A 591 -13.85 -12.22 12.90
N MET A 592 -15.07 -12.73 12.93
CA MET A 592 -16.26 -11.91 13.10
C MET A 592 -16.31 -11.26 14.47
N VAL A 593 -16.11 -12.04 15.55
CA VAL A 593 -16.09 -11.53 16.92
C VAL A 593 -15.01 -10.46 17.07
N GLY A 594 -13.81 -10.69 16.53
CA GLY A 594 -12.75 -9.67 16.51
C GLY A 594 -13.19 -8.35 15.85
N LYS A 595 -13.89 -8.42 14.71
CA LYS A 595 -14.41 -7.21 14.03
C LYS A 595 -15.51 -6.49 14.83
N ILE A 596 -16.39 -7.24 15.51
CA ILE A 596 -17.41 -6.65 16.40
C ILE A 596 -16.70 -5.89 17.51
N LEU A 597 -15.69 -6.50 18.12
CA LEU A 597 -14.92 -5.90 19.21
C LEU A 597 -14.16 -4.65 18.76
N ASP A 598 -13.55 -4.67 17.56
CA ASP A 598 -12.87 -3.50 16.98
C ASP A 598 -13.84 -2.32 16.77
N ILE A 599 -14.99 -2.55 16.12
CA ILE A 599 -15.99 -1.49 15.89
C ILE A 599 -16.62 -1.05 17.21
N SER A 600 -16.84 -1.98 18.15
CA SER A 600 -17.40 -1.66 19.47
C SER A 600 -16.46 -0.81 20.31
N GLY A 601 -15.15 -1.09 20.26
CA GLY A 601 -14.14 -0.30 20.95
C GLY A 601 -14.02 1.12 20.38
N ALA A 602 -14.15 1.26 19.06
CA ALA A 602 -14.03 2.57 18.39
C ALA A 602 -15.31 3.43 18.43
N TYR A 603 -16.48 2.80 18.29
CA TYR A 603 -17.75 3.50 18.06
C TYR A 603 -18.88 3.10 19.02
N GLY A 604 -18.62 2.16 19.92
CA GLY A 604 -19.59 1.62 20.86
C GLY A 604 -20.33 0.37 20.35
N LEU A 605 -20.76 -0.47 21.28
CA LEU A 605 -21.40 -1.77 21.01
C LEU A 605 -22.66 -1.66 20.14
N MET A 606 -23.45 -0.61 20.34
CA MET A 606 -24.68 -0.41 19.55
C MET A 606 -24.38 -0.17 18.06
N VAL A 607 -23.32 0.58 17.74
CA VAL A 607 -22.87 0.79 16.36
C VAL A 607 -22.40 -0.53 15.75
N ALA A 608 -21.67 -1.35 16.51
CA ALA A 608 -21.22 -2.65 16.03
C ALA A 608 -22.38 -3.63 15.77
N LEU A 609 -23.34 -3.74 16.69
CA LEU A 609 -24.49 -4.66 16.56
C LEU A 609 -25.41 -4.30 15.41
N LEU A 610 -25.54 -3.01 15.09
CA LEU A 610 -26.39 -2.52 14.00
C LEU A 610 -25.64 -2.36 12.67
N SER A 611 -24.34 -2.67 12.64
CA SER A 611 -23.48 -2.42 11.48
C SER A 611 -23.87 -3.27 10.26
N PRO A 612 -23.84 -2.66 9.04
CA PRO A 612 -23.92 -3.26 7.70
C PRO A 612 -23.17 -4.57 7.46
N CYS A 613 -22.10 -4.79 8.24
CA CYS A 613 -21.23 -5.94 8.05
C CYS A 613 -21.49 -7.06 9.08
N LEU A 614 -22.28 -6.82 10.13
CA LEU A 614 -22.30 -7.65 11.35
C LEU A 614 -23.67 -8.26 11.65
N ALA A 615 -24.77 -7.49 11.56
CA ALA A 615 -26.10 -7.99 11.93
C ALA A 615 -26.59 -9.16 11.04
N PRO A 616 -26.55 -9.09 9.69
CA PRO A 616 -26.96 -10.19 8.83
C PRO A 616 -26.08 -11.42 9.07
N THR A 617 -24.80 -11.19 9.36
CA THR A 617 -23.75 -12.19 9.54
C THR A 617 -23.95 -13.03 10.81
N ILE A 618 -24.38 -12.41 11.92
CA ILE A 618 -24.75 -13.12 13.16
C ILE A 618 -25.98 -14.00 12.89
N LEU A 619 -27.01 -13.43 12.26
CA LEU A 619 -28.25 -14.15 11.94
C LEU A 619 -27.97 -15.34 10.99
N LEU A 620 -27.11 -15.12 9.99
CA LEU A 620 -26.58 -16.13 9.07
C LEU A 620 -25.86 -17.26 9.80
N GLY A 621 -24.94 -16.92 10.71
CA GLY A 621 -24.14 -17.88 11.44
C GLY A 621 -24.99 -18.75 12.36
N VAL A 622 -25.91 -18.14 13.10
CA VAL A 622 -26.87 -18.85 13.97
C VAL A 622 -27.77 -19.77 13.15
N TYR A 623 -28.33 -19.28 12.04
CA TYR A 623 -29.19 -20.08 11.15
C TYR A 623 -28.43 -21.29 10.58
N SER A 624 -27.20 -21.07 10.11
CA SER A 624 -26.38 -22.11 9.48
C SER A 624 -25.93 -23.17 10.48
N MET A 625 -25.59 -22.79 11.71
CA MET A 625 -25.31 -23.75 12.79
C MET A 625 -26.53 -24.66 13.06
N GLY A 626 -27.74 -24.09 13.08
CA GLY A 626 -28.98 -24.87 13.21
C GLY A 626 -29.19 -25.89 12.09
N THR A 627 -28.67 -25.63 10.89
CA THR A 627 -28.79 -26.55 9.74
C THR A 627 -27.72 -27.64 9.68
N LEU A 628 -26.56 -27.44 10.31
CA LEU A 628 -25.55 -28.49 10.51
C LEU A 628 -26.00 -29.50 11.57
N TRP A 629 -26.81 -29.04 12.52
CA TRP A 629 -27.40 -29.82 13.59
C TRP A 629 -28.87 -30.12 13.29
N ASN A 630 -29.17 -30.85 12.21
CA ASN A 630 -30.54 -31.30 12.00
C ASN A 630 -30.85 -32.48 12.94
N PRO A 631 -31.80 -32.36 13.90
CA PRO A 631 -32.06 -33.41 14.89
C PRO A 631 -32.49 -34.75 14.27
N SER A 632 -33.11 -34.74 13.09
CA SER A 632 -33.52 -35.97 12.40
C SER A 632 -32.34 -36.77 11.82
N ASP A 633 -31.22 -36.11 11.48
CA ASP A 633 -30.01 -36.80 11.00
C ASP A 633 -29.25 -37.47 12.14
N VAL A 634 -29.33 -36.88 13.34
CA VAL A 634 -28.75 -37.45 14.55
C VAL A 634 -29.52 -38.72 14.94
N SER A 635 -30.85 -38.71 14.87
CA SER A 635 -31.68 -39.87 15.19
C SER A 635 -31.55 -41.01 14.16
N GLU A 636 -31.41 -40.70 12.86
CA GLU A 636 -31.09 -41.70 11.83
C GLU A 636 -29.70 -42.30 11.99
N SER A 637 -28.67 -41.49 12.33
CA SER A 637 -27.31 -42.02 12.56
C SER A 637 -27.22 -42.91 13.81
N LEU A 638 -28.02 -42.60 14.84
CA LEU A 638 -28.15 -43.42 16.05
C LEU A 638 -28.93 -44.71 15.79
N ARG A 639 -29.97 -44.67 14.93
CA ARG A 639 -30.70 -45.87 14.48
C ARG A 639 -29.83 -46.79 13.62
N ALA A 640 -29.13 -46.27 12.63
CA ALA A 640 -28.22 -47.04 11.77
C ALA A 640 -27.03 -47.64 12.56
N GLY A 641 -26.52 -46.94 13.58
CA GLY A 641 -25.52 -47.46 14.49
C GLY A 641 -26.06 -48.51 15.49
N GLY A 642 -27.37 -48.48 15.77
CA GLY A 642 -28.07 -49.49 16.58
C GLY A 642 -28.35 -50.77 15.80
N GLU A 643 -28.82 -50.66 14.55
CA GLU A 643 -29.05 -51.82 13.66
C GLU A 643 -27.73 -52.52 13.27
N ALA A 644 -26.67 -51.78 12.99
CA ALA A 644 -25.34 -52.36 12.72
C ALA A 644 -24.68 -53.04 13.94
N LYS A 645 -25.17 -52.74 15.17
CA LYS A 645 -24.80 -53.48 16.38
C LYS A 645 -25.72 -54.67 16.67
N GLY A 646 -26.94 -54.69 16.11
CA GLY A 646 -27.88 -55.82 16.21
C GLY A 646 -27.58 -56.96 15.25
N GLU A 647 -27.01 -56.69 14.07
CA GLU A 647 -26.65 -57.73 13.07
C GLU A 647 -25.32 -58.46 13.35
N LYS A 648 -24.63 -58.15 14.45
CA LYS A 648 -23.44 -58.92 14.91
C LYS A 648 -23.73 -59.86 16.09
N SER A 649 -25.01 -60.05 16.43
CA SER A 649 -25.42 -61.03 17.45
C SER A 649 -26.61 -61.86 16.96
N THR A 650 -26.40 -62.65 15.92
CA THR A 650 -27.11 -63.92 15.65
C THR A 650 -26.21 -64.82 14.84
#